data_AF-A0A931AML8-F1
#
_entry.id   AF-A0A931AML8-F1
#
_cell.length_a   1.000
_cell.length_b   1.000
_cell.length_c   1.000
_cell.angle_alpha   90.00
_cell.angle_beta   90.00
_cell.angle_gamma   90.00
#
_symmetry.space_group_name_H-M   'P 1'
#
loop_
_entity.id
_entity.type
_entity.pdbx_description
1 polymer ?
#
loop_
_entity_poly.entity_id
_entity_poly.type
_entity_poly.pdbx_seq_one_letter_code
_entity_poly.pdbx_strand_id
1 'polypeptide(L)'
;MILLSEGLLVLQLQYLGIRFFFLLLLLSLSNYIVKKDVFAIENSYQEFKILLEKDKRSYLDSFSKKSQDNQIVKFFNFLSKGDYKNSDKIAKRLDIEILNKILLWQQIVESDSKKLNFGKITKFIDSNKFWPNKYLMISNAEKFITEKNDKNKVVKWLNKYSPQTKKASLLHIKILKKNAKDKNDILRLEKLIKSYWLKYDIDTKKFSSINIKISQQDYIKKIDDYLWQGDVISAKKYKKFLPKEYLANIFLVEKILGSHKIVKNLFYHIKEEYALPSLIYHYLKFHKTKLLDSDEIIMALRIASKDLRKIDEFSKLQNFFIREFLFRKEYLEAYKIASNNFMQTKLASSENEFLAGWIALNFLKKPQLSLKHFSKFHQIVSSYTSKAKSYYWIGRVYEALNLDSQAKENFLHSSKYSLNFYGQISAKKLGLKGSENIMAQKVEYKNFQLNKNIPLQEVKKAIILIQNYGKKSLGHNKMLEDFVIGIIPNLRTQEEFYSLFALIDTDNKDENTYLKALLGRAALSKGIIEEKLLFPTPYNGVKFSAEKALVYSIIRQESNFNKFAISVSNAYGLMQVIEPTGKEVCKELKIKFDLNKLKKDPIYNMVIGSHYINSRIKEFKGSYILGIASYNAGPHNVKKWITKYNDPRKLKSLEKIIDWIESIPFNETRNYVMRVIENLHFYHKILSKDNNFKIEQYIMNKR
;
A
#
# COMPACT_ATOMS: atom_id res chain seq x y z
N MET A 1 5.27 -68.00 17.96
CA MET A 1 5.60 -66.57 17.76
C MET A 1 5.48 -66.11 16.30
N ILE A 2 5.69 -66.96 15.29
CA ILE A 2 5.64 -66.58 13.86
C ILE A 2 4.20 -66.37 13.32
N LEU A 3 3.19 -67.06 13.86
CA LEU A 3 1.79 -66.90 13.44
C LEU A 3 1.11 -65.60 13.92
N LEU A 4 1.64 -64.95 14.97
CA LEU A 4 1.10 -63.68 15.47
C LEU A 4 1.64 -62.45 14.71
N SER A 5 2.81 -62.56 14.07
CA SER A 5 3.38 -61.48 13.26
C SER A 5 2.73 -61.37 11.87
N GLU A 6 2.29 -62.48 11.28
CA GLU A 6 1.65 -62.46 9.96
C GLU A 6 0.23 -61.85 10.02
N GLY A 7 -0.54 -62.15 11.07
CA GLY A 7 -1.88 -61.57 11.28
C GLY A 7 -1.86 -60.05 11.48
N LEU A 8 -0.85 -59.52 12.19
CA LEU A 8 -0.66 -58.08 12.40
C LEU A 8 -0.22 -57.35 11.12
N LEU A 9 0.58 -58.01 10.26
CA LEU A 9 0.99 -57.46 8.97
C LEU A 9 -0.19 -57.38 7.99
N VAL A 10 -1.03 -58.41 7.95
CA VAL A 10 -2.25 -58.44 7.11
C VAL A 10 -3.26 -57.39 7.54
N LEU A 11 -3.46 -57.19 8.84
CA LEU A 11 -4.32 -56.13 9.38
C LEU A 11 -3.77 -54.72 9.08
N GLN A 12 -2.46 -54.49 9.17
CA GLN A 12 -1.84 -53.21 8.80
C GLN A 12 -1.95 -52.92 7.30
N LEU A 13 -1.77 -53.93 6.44
CA LEU A 13 -1.89 -53.80 4.99
C LEU A 13 -3.35 -53.52 4.56
N GLN A 14 -4.33 -54.16 5.20
CA GLN A 14 -5.75 -53.85 4.98
C GLN A 14 -6.11 -52.43 5.46
N TYR A 15 -5.57 -51.98 6.60
CA TYR A 15 -5.81 -50.63 7.10
C TYR A 15 -5.17 -49.54 6.22
N LEU A 16 -3.98 -49.81 5.66
CA LEU A 16 -3.32 -48.97 4.66
C LEU A 16 -4.09 -48.93 3.34
N GLY A 17 -4.61 -50.08 2.87
CA GLY A 17 -5.45 -50.17 1.68
C GLY A 17 -6.75 -49.38 1.78
N ILE A 18 -7.44 -49.46 2.93
CA ILE A 18 -8.66 -48.70 3.20
C ILE A 18 -8.37 -47.19 3.27
N ARG A 19 -7.27 -46.77 3.91
CA ARG A 19 -6.85 -45.37 3.92
C ARG A 19 -6.48 -44.85 2.54
N PHE A 20 -5.80 -45.67 1.72
CA PHE A 20 -5.43 -45.29 0.36
C PHE A 20 -6.66 -45.17 -0.55
N PHE A 21 -7.64 -46.07 -0.38
CA PHE A 21 -8.92 -46.01 -1.08
C PHE A 21 -9.76 -44.80 -0.67
N PHE A 22 -9.84 -44.47 0.63
CA PHE A 22 -10.49 -43.24 1.10
C PHE A 22 -9.77 -41.97 0.63
N LEU A 23 -8.44 -41.98 0.55
CA LEU A 23 -7.66 -40.87 0.02
C LEU A 23 -7.91 -40.67 -1.47
N LEU A 24 -7.97 -41.76 -2.25
CA LEU A 24 -8.33 -41.73 -3.67
C LEU A 24 -9.79 -41.31 -3.89
N LEU A 25 -10.70 -41.76 -3.03
CA LEU A 25 -12.11 -41.33 -3.06
C LEU A 25 -12.22 -39.84 -2.75
N LEU A 26 -11.50 -39.34 -1.73
CA LEU A 26 -11.41 -37.91 -1.38
C LEU A 26 -10.75 -37.08 -2.48
N LEU A 27 -9.74 -37.61 -3.18
CA LEU A 27 -9.08 -36.96 -4.32
C LEU A 27 -9.95 -36.98 -5.59
N SER A 28 -10.79 -38.00 -5.78
CA SER A 28 -11.73 -38.08 -6.90
C SER A 28 -12.97 -37.20 -6.66
N LEU A 29 -13.50 -37.20 -5.43
CA LEU A 29 -14.54 -36.28 -4.97
C LEU A 29 -14.03 -34.84 -4.99
N SER A 30 -12.80 -34.55 -4.55
CA SER A 30 -12.25 -33.20 -4.64
C SER A 30 -12.12 -32.74 -6.09
N ASN A 31 -11.66 -33.59 -7.02
CA ASN A 31 -11.58 -33.23 -8.44
C ASN A 31 -12.96 -33.05 -9.11
N TYR A 32 -13.97 -33.84 -8.73
CA TYR A 32 -15.32 -33.71 -9.25
C TYR A 32 -16.06 -32.49 -8.66
N ILE A 33 -15.89 -32.24 -7.36
CA ILE A 33 -16.43 -31.08 -6.64
C ILE A 33 -15.79 -29.79 -7.17
N VAL A 34 -14.46 -29.75 -7.36
CA VAL A 34 -13.74 -28.59 -7.91
C VAL A 34 -14.20 -28.23 -9.32
N LYS A 35 -14.43 -29.22 -10.23
CA LYS A 35 -14.96 -28.93 -11.57
C LYS A 35 -16.39 -28.37 -11.53
N LYS A 36 -17.26 -28.90 -10.66
CA LYS A 36 -18.64 -28.41 -10.51
C LYS A 36 -18.70 -27.01 -9.86
N ASP A 37 -17.75 -26.71 -8.98
CA ASP A 37 -17.69 -25.46 -8.21
C ASP A 37 -17.12 -24.27 -9.00
N VAL A 38 -16.15 -24.48 -9.89
CA VAL A 38 -15.67 -23.42 -10.79
C VAL A 38 -16.80 -22.94 -11.71
N PHE A 39 -17.64 -23.87 -12.20
CA PHE A 39 -18.87 -23.53 -12.93
C PHE A 39 -19.89 -22.79 -12.06
N ALA A 40 -20.00 -23.10 -10.76
CA ALA A 40 -20.94 -22.41 -9.85
C ALA A 40 -20.52 -20.95 -9.52
N ILE A 41 -19.22 -20.66 -9.44
CA ILE A 41 -18.69 -19.30 -9.20
C ILE A 41 -18.83 -18.42 -10.46
N GLU A 42 -18.60 -18.98 -11.66
CA GLU A 42 -18.81 -18.22 -12.89
C GLU A 42 -20.28 -17.88 -13.12
N ASN A 43 -21.20 -18.79 -12.76
CA ASN A 43 -22.64 -18.56 -12.87
C ASN A 43 -23.11 -17.43 -11.95
N SER A 44 -22.61 -17.35 -10.71
CA SER A 44 -23.12 -16.38 -9.74
C SER A 44 -22.71 -14.92 -10.00
N TYR A 45 -21.49 -14.66 -10.49
CA TYR A 45 -21.12 -13.31 -10.94
C TYR A 45 -21.90 -12.90 -12.18
N GLN A 46 -22.12 -13.81 -13.14
CA GLN A 46 -22.89 -13.49 -14.34
C GLN A 46 -24.36 -13.22 -14.00
N GLU A 47 -24.97 -14.03 -13.14
CA GLU A 47 -26.32 -13.78 -12.62
C GLU A 47 -26.40 -12.41 -11.91
N PHE A 48 -25.41 -12.10 -11.07
CA PHE A 48 -25.34 -10.82 -10.37
C PHE A 48 -25.15 -9.63 -11.32
N LYS A 49 -24.29 -9.78 -12.34
CA LYS A 49 -24.08 -8.78 -13.40
C LYS A 49 -25.38 -8.53 -14.16
N ILE A 50 -26.12 -9.57 -14.51
CA ILE A 50 -27.42 -9.47 -15.20
C ILE A 50 -28.42 -8.69 -14.33
N LEU A 51 -28.54 -9.02 -13.04
CA LEU A 51 -29.43 -8.30 -12.11
C LEU A 51 -29.07 -6.82 -11.97
N LEU A 52 -27.78 -6.52 -11.83
CA LEU A 52 -27.31 -5.13 -11.76
C LEU A 52 -27.43 -4.39 -13.07
N GLU A 53 -27.25 -5.05 -14.20
CA GLU A 53 -27.50 -4.45 -15.51
C GLU A 53 -28.97 -4.10 -15.67
N LYS A 54 -29.88 -4.96 -15.19
CA LYS A 54 -31.32 -4.67 -15.19
C LYS A 54 -31.65 -3.46 -14.33
N ASP A 55 -31.10 -3.37 -13.12
CA ASP A 55 -31.29 -2.21 -12.22
C ASP A 55 -30.66 -0.93 -12.80
N LYS A 56 -29.45 -1.03 -13.36
CA LYS A 56 -28.77 0.06 -14.08
C LYS A 56 -29.62 0.55 -15.27
N ARG A 57 -30.12 -0.36 -16.10
CA ARG A 57 -30.98 -0.04 -17.25
C ARG A 57 -32.27 0.62 -16.76
N SER A 58 -32.94 0.04 -15.77
CA SER A 58 -34.15 0.63 -15.19
C SER A 58 -33.91 2.06 -14.66
N TYR A 59 -32.76 2.33 -14.03
CA TYR A 59 -32.40 3.68 -13.60
C TYR A 59 -32.14 4.63 -14.78
N LEU A 60 -31.42 4.18 -15.82
CA LEU A 60 -31.19 4.97 -17.02
C LEU A 60 -32.48 5.24 -17.80
N ASP A 61 -33.36 4.24 -17.89
CA ASP A 61 -34.66 4.32 -18.58
C ASP A 61 -35.64 5.23 -17.83
N SER A 62 -35.44 5.45 -16.52
CA SER A 62 -36.22 6.42 -15.73
C SER A 62 -36.05 7.88 -16.20
N PHE A 63 -35.02 8.18 -17.01
CA PHE A 63 -34.82 9.49 -17.65
C PHE A 63 -35.59 9.61 -18.98
N SER A 64 -36.73 8.93 -19.10
CA SER A 64 -37.47 8.61 -20.32
C SER A 64 -37.70 9.80 -21.26
N LYS A 65 -36.74 10.03 -22.17
CA LYS A 65 -36.87 10.51 -23.56
C LYS A 65 -35.45 10.59 -24.15
N LYS A 66 -35.26 10.09 -25.38
CA LYS A 66 -34.01 10.19 -26.18
C LYS A 66 -33.43 11.63 -26.23
N SER A 67 -34.24 12.65 -25.95
CA SER A 67 -33.84 14.06 -25.84
C SER A 67 -33.05 14.41 -24.56
N GLN A 68 -33.11 13.62 -23.49
CA GLN A 68 -32.42 13.88 -22.22
C GLN A 68 -30.97 13.36 -22.22
N ASP A 69 -30.67 12.21 -22.84
CA ASP A 69 -29.30 11.65 -22.91
C ASP A 69 -28.27 12.64 -23.47
N ASN A 70 -28.60 13.26 -24.60
CA ASN A 70 -27.75 14.28 -25.23
C ASN A 70 -27.54 15.49 -24.32
N GLN A 71 -28.52 15.81 -23.47
CA GLN A 71 -28.39 16.91 -22.52
C GLN A 71 -27.50 16.51 -21.34
N ILE A 72 -27.58 15.26 -20.85
CA ILE A 72 -26.67 14.78 -19.80
C ILE A 72 -25.22 14.74 -20.32
N VAL A 73 -24.99 14.32 -21.57
CA VAL A 73 -23.67 14.40 -22.21
C VAL A 73 -23.21 15.87 -22.32
N LYS A 74 -24.09 16.79 -22.73
CA LYS A 74 -23.78 18.23 -22.76
C LYS A 74 -23.46 18.78 -21.37
N PHE A 75 -24.17 18.33 -20.33
CA PHE A 75 -23.90 18.68 -18.95
C PHE A 75 -22.45 18.32 -18.57
N PHE A 76 -22.04 17.06 -18.80
CA PHE A 76 -20.67 16.65 -18.46
C PHE A 76 -19.60 17.32 -19.35
N ASN A 77 -19.91 17.66 -20.60
CA ASN A 77 -19.04 18.45 -21.48
C ASN A 77 -18.80 19.87 -20.99
N PHE A 78 -19.84 20.54 -20.49
CA PHE A 78 -19.69 21.86 -19.89
C PHE A 78 -18.95 21.76 -18.56
N LEU A 79 -19.30 20.76 -17.75
CA LEU A 79 -18.69 20.52 -16.44
C LEU A 79 -17.18 20.26 -16.57
N SER A 80 -16.75 19.45 -17.54
CA SER A 80 -15.34 19.13 -17.78
C SER A 80 -14.50 20.33 -18.21
N LYS A 81 -15.13 21.38 -18.76
CA LYS A 81 -14.50 22.63 -19.19
C LYS A 81 -14.57 23.73 -18.13
N GLY A 82 -15.11 23.45 -16.94
CA GLY A 82 -15.35 24.44 -15.90
C GLY A 82 -16.52 25.40 -16.21
N ASP A 83 -17.35 25.10 -17.21
CA ASP A 83 -18.55 25.89 -17.53
C ASP A 83 -19.72 25.46 -16.65
N TYR A 84 -19.61 25.84 -15.37
CA TYR A 84 -20.62 25.55 -14.37
C TYR A 84 -21.96 26.26 -14.61
N LYS A 85 -21.96 27.37 -15.37
CA LYS A 85 -23.19 28.12 -15.67
C LYS A 85 -24.09 27.31 -16.60
N ASN A 86 -23.55 26.78 -17.68
CA ASN A 86 -24.33 25.98 -18.63
C ASN A 86 -24.65 24.58 -18.06
N SER A 87 -23.75 24.01 -17.26
CA SER A 87 -24.03 22.79 -16.50
C SER A 87 -25.23 22.97 -15.55
N ASP A 88 -25.26 24.07 -14.76
CA ASP A 88 -26.38 24.41 -13.85
C ASP A 88 -27.71 24.56 -14.60
N LYS A 89 -27.71 25.22 -15.77
CA LYS A 89 -28.92 25.36 -16.61
C LYS A 89 -29.46 24.00 -17.04
N ILE A 90 -28.59 23.08 -17.46
CA ILE A 90 -29.00 21.75 -17.88
C ILE A 90 -29.51 20.94 -16.70
N ALA A 91 -28.79 20.94 -15.58
CA ALA A 91 -29.17 20.17 -14.39
C ALA A 91 -30.54 20.61 -13.84
N LYS A 92 -30.82 21.91 -13.81
CA LYS A 92 -32.14 22.45 -13.43
C LYS A 92 -33.25 22.08 -14.40
N ARG A 93 -32.99 22.14 -15.72
CA ARG A 93 -33.99 21.80 -16.73
C ARG A 93 -34.33 20.31 -16.73
N LEU A 94 -33.33 19.46 -16.49
CA LEU A 94 -33.54 18.01 -16.42
C LEU A 94 -34.19 17.58 -15.10
N ASP A 95 -34.12 18.40 -14.06
CA ASP A 95 -34.60 18.11 -12.70
C ASP A 95 -34.09 16.78 -12.12
N ILE A 96 -32.85 16.43 -12.46
CA ILE A 96 -32.19 15.22 -11.94
C ILE A 96 -31.35 15.62 -10.73
N GLU A 97 -31.83 15.29 -9.53
CA GLU A 97 -31.18 15.64 -8.25
C GLU A 97 -29.69 15.28 -8.22
N ILE A 98 -29.33 14.10 -8.72
CA ILE A 98 -27.94 13.62 -8.68
C ILE A 98 -27.00 14.45 -9.56
N LEU A 99 -27.48 15.03 -10.68
CA LEU A 99 -26.67 15.94 -11.51
C LEU A 99 -26.38 17.25 -10.77
N ASN A 100 -27.36 17.77 -10.02
CA ASN A 100 -27.16 18.95 -9.18
C ASN A 100 -26.11 18.68 -8.08
N LYS A 101 -26.12 17.49 -7.48
CA LYS A 101 -25.11 17.09 -6.50
C LYS A 101 -23.73 16.90 -7.12
N ILE A 102 -23.62 16.29 -8.31
CA ILE A 102 -22.36 16.15 -9.06
C ILE A 102 -21.76 17.54 -9.37
N LEU A 103 -22.59 18.46 -9.88
CA LEU A 103 -22.18 19.83 -10.16
C LEU A 103 -21.65 20.52 -8.90
N LEU A 104 -22.42 20.50 -7.81
CA LEU A 104 -22.05 21.14 -6.56
C LEU A 104 -20.78 20.54 -5.97
N TRP A 105 -20.64 19.21 -5.98
CA TRP A 105 -19.42 18.52 -5.56
C TRP A 105 -18.20 18.97 -6.37
N GLN A 106 -18.30 19.01 -7.70
CA GLN A 106 -17.20 19.42 -8.57
C GLN A 106 -16.77 20.86 -8.26
N GLN A 107 -17.73 21.78 -8.12
CA GLN A 107 -17.44 23.16 -7.74
C GLN A 107 -16.72 23.25 -6.39
N ILE A 108 -17.13 22.45 -5.39
CA ILE A 108 -16.49 22.41 -4.06
C ILE A 108 -15.05 21.91 -4.16
N VAL A 109 -14.82 20.84 -4.91
CA VAL A 109 -13.50 20.23 -5.08
C VAL A 109 -12.54 21.15 -5.82
N GLU A 110 -13.01 21.81 -6.89
CA GLU A 110 -12.22 22.81 -7.64
C GLU A 110 -12.15 24.18 -6.95
N SER A 111 -12.90 24.39 -5.88
CA SER A 111 -12.97 25.65 -5.13
C SER A 111 -13.44 26.85 -5.99
N ASP A 112 -14.40 26.63 -6.90
CA ASP A 112 -14.98 27.69 -7.74
C ASP A 112 -15.76 28.72 -6.90
N SER A 113 -15.30 29.96 -6.90
CA SER A 113 -15.79 31.00 -5.98
C SER A 113 -17.11 31.64 -6.38
N LYS A 114 -17.52 31.55 -7.65
CA LYS A 114 -18.63 32.37 -8.18
C LYS A 114 -20.01 32.03 -7.59
N LYS A 115 -20.22 30.82 -7.06
CA LYS A 115 -21.51 30.37 -6.51
C LYS A 115 -21.45 29.71 -5.13
N LEU A 116 -20.24 29.50 -4.60
CA LEU A 116 -20.02 28.82 -3.33
C LEU A 116 -19.95 29.81 -2.16
N ASN A 117 -20.41 29.33 -1.00
CA ASN A 117 -20.18 29.98 0.28
C ASN A 117 -20.04 28.91 1.36
N PHE A 118 -19.48 29.28 2.51
CA PHE A 118 -19.25 28.35 3.61
C PHE A 118 -20.50 27.54 4.01
N GLY A 119 -21.68 28.16 4.07
CA GLY A 119 -22.93 27.49 4.42
C GLY A 119 -23.33 26.39 3.43
N LYS A 120 -23.22 26.66 2.12
CA LYS A 120 -23.51 25.66 1.07
C LYS A 120 -22.56 24.46 1.14
N ILE A 121 -21.26 24.73 1.28
CA ILE A 121 -20.23 23.68 1.31
C ILE A 121 -20.42 22.77 2.54
N THR A 122 -20.58 23.37 3.72
CA THR A 122 -20.73 22.61 4.97
C THR A 122 -22.03 21.79 4.99
N LYS A 123 -23.15 22.35 4.50
CA LYS A 123 -24.41 21.61 4.34
C LYS A 123 -24.24 20.42 3.39
N PHE A 124 -23.53 20.60 2.27
CA PHE A 124 -23.24 19.51 1.34
C PHE A 124 -22.46 18.41 2.04
N ILE A 125 -21.33 18.72 2.68
CA ILE A 125 -20.46 17.72 3.32
C ILE A 125 -21.19 16.94 4.43
N ASP A 126 -22.01 17.62 5.24
CA ASP A 126 -22.74 16.96 6.33
C ASP A 126 -23.87 16.05 5.84
N SER A 127 -24.49 16.39 4.70
CA SER A 127 -25.60 15.61 4.11
C SER A 127 -25.11 14.47 3.21
N ASN A 128 -23.85 14.50 2.76
CA ASN A 128 -23.32 13.65 1.69
C ASN A 128 -22.05 12.89 2.13
N LYS A 129 -22.14 12.12 3.21
CA LYS A 129 -20.98 11.54 3.93
C LYS A 129 -20.05 10.65 3.08
N PHE A 130 -20.57 10.01 2.03
CA PHE A 130 -19.83 9.06 1.18
C PHE A 130 -19.32 9.67 -0.13
N TRP A 131 -19.54 10.96 -0.35
CA TRP A 131 -19.00 11.63 -1.52
C TRP A 131 -17.47 11.79 -1.39
N PRO A 132 -16.74 11.62 -2.50
CA PRO A 132 -15.29 11.53 -2.49
C PRO A 132 -14.62 12.89 -2.16
N ASN A 133 -13.31 12.85 -1.91
CA ASN A 133 -12.48 14.04 -1.62
C ASN A 133 -12.85 14.80 -0.33
N LYS A 134 -13.39 14.11 0.68
CA LYS A 134 -13.83 14.71 1.97
C LYS A 134 -12.82 15.69 2.60
N TYR A 135 -11.54 15.31 2.72
CA TYR A 135 -10.52 16.18 3.30
C TYR A 135 -10.28 17.46 2.47
N LEU A 136 -10.26 17.33 1.15
CA LEU A 136 -10.12 18.47 0.25
C LEU A 136 -11.35 19.39 0.33
N MET A 137 -12.56 18.83 0.36
CA MET A 137 -13.78 19.61 0.56
C MET A 137 -13.77 20.35 1.90
N ILE A 138 -13.28 19.72 2.98
CA ILE A 138 -13.12 20.35 4.29
C ILE A 138 -12.12 21.52 4.23
N SER A 139 -10.96 21.31 3.62
CA SER A 139 -9.95 22.35 3.46
C SER A 139 -10.45 23.51 2.59
N ASN A 140 -11.16 23.22 1.49
CA ASN A 140 -11.75 24.23 0.64
C ASN A 140 -12.86 25.00 1.36
N ALA A 141 -13.66 24.37 2.21
CA ALA A 141 -14.67 25.06 3.02
C ALA A 141 -14.06 26.20 3.85
N GLU A 142 -12.87 26.00 4.43
CA GLU A 142 -12.18 27.03 5.23
C GLU A 142 -11.81 28.28 4.43
N LYS A 143 -11.58 28.16 3.11
CA LYS A 143 -11.27 29.31 2.25
C LYS A 143 -12.44 30.27 2.13
N PHE A 144 -13.67 29.76 2.23
CA PHE A 144 -14.92 30.51 2.11
C PHE A 144 -15.44 31.06 3.44
N ILE A 145 -14.68 30.91 4.54
CA ILE A 145 -15.02 31.56 5.80
C ILE A 145 -14.72 33.06 5.69
N THR A 146 -15.76 33.85 5.92
CA THR A 146 -15.79 35.32 5.91
C THR A 146 -16.30 35.84 7.25
N GLU A 147 -16.11 37.14 7.52
CA GLU A 147 -16.61 37.77 8.75
C GLU A 147 -18.14 37.79 8.85
N LYS A 148 -18.84 37.68 7.70
CA LYS A 148 -20.31 37.61 7.62
C LYS A 148 -20.88 36.26 8.05
N ASN A 149 -20.06 35.22 8.17
CA ASN A 149 -20.56 33.90 8.56
C ASN A 149 -20.95 33.85 10.04
N ASP A 150 -21.99 33.08 10.35
CA ASP A 150 -22.40 32.75 11.71
C ASP A 150 -21.24 32.09 12.48
N LYS A 151 -20.81 32.75 13.55
CA LYS A 151 -19.64 32.36 14.35
C LYS A 151 -19.84 31.00 15.04
N ASN A 152 -21.06 30.69 15.48
CA ASN A 152 -21.37 29.41 16.12
C ASN A 152 -21.26 28.26 15.11
N LYS A 153 -21.73 28.48 13.88
CA LYS A 153 -21.57 27.49 12.79
C LYS A 153 -20.10 27.27 12.43
N VAL A 154 -19.32 28.35 12.34
CA VAL A 154 -17.87 28.27 12.07
C VAL A 154 -17.15 27.51 13.18
N VAL A 155 -17.39 27.81 14.45
CA VAL A 155 -16.74 27.10 15.58
C VAL A 155 -17.14 25.63 15.61
N LYS A 156 -18.44 25.31 15.43
CA LYS A 156 -18.89 23.91 15.36
C LYS A 156 -18.16 23.12 14.28
N TRP A 157 -17.97 23.74 13.11
CA TRP A 157 -17.21 23.15 12.01
C TRP A 157 -15.73 22.92 12.35
N LEU A 158 -15.04 23.96 12.86
CA LEU A 158 -13.63 23.90 13.18
C LEU A 158 -13.32 22.95 14.36
N ASN A 159 -14.25 22.79 15.31
CA ASN A 159 -14.17 21.77 16.35
C ASN A 159 -14.35 20.36 15.79
N LYS A 160 -15.29 20.17 14.85
CA LYS A 160 -15.59 18.86 14.26
C LYS A 160 -14.44 18.31 13.42
N TYR A 161 -13.77 19.15 12.64
CA TYR A 161 -12.78 18.70 11.66
C TYR A 161 -11.34 19.13 11.96
N SER A 162 -11.12 19.96 12.98
CA SER A 162 -9.88 20.70 13.23
C SER A 162 -9.44 21.60 12.06
N PRO A 163 -8.90 22.80 12.32
CA PRO A 163 -8.43 23.68 11.25
C PRO A 163 -7.32 23.04 10.40
N GLN A 164 -7.54 23.05 9.08
CA GLN A 164 -6.59 22.57 8.07
C GLN A 164 -5.66 23.67 7.56
N THR A 165 -5.98 24.94 7.84
CA THR A 165 -5.19 26.10 7.42
C THR A 165 -4.76 27.00 8.60
N LYS A 166 -3.65 27.73 8.42
CA LYS A 166 -3.19 28.75 9.39
C LYS A 166 -4.25 29.84 9.58
N LYS A 167 -4.91 30.27 8.49
CA LYS A 167 -6.00 31.26 8.52
C LYS A 167 -7.18 30.79 9.40
N ALA A 168 -7.67 29.57 9.18
CA ALA A 168 -8.77 29.03 9.97
C ALA A 168 -8.37 28.82 11.43
N SER A 169 -7.12 28.42 11.70
CA SER A 169 -6.59 28.28 13.07
C SER A 169 -6.64 29.60 13.85
N LEU A 170 -6.18 30.70 13.23
CA LEU A 170 -6.23 32.03 13.83
C LEU A 170 -7.67 32.52 14.06
N LEU A 171 -8.56 32.27 13.10
CA LEU A 171 -9.97 32.60 13.24
C LEU A 171 -10.64 31.82 14.37
N HIS A 172 -10.32 30.53 14.49
CA HIS A 172 -10.83 29.67 15.55
C HIS A 172 -10.50 30.25 16.93
N ILE A 173 -9.23 30.64 17.13
CA ILE A 173 -8.77 31.27 18.37
C ILE A 173 -9.53 32.57 18.62
N LYS A 174 -9.66 33.44 17.61
CA LYS A 174 -10.35 34.74 17.73
C LYS A 174 -11.80 34.57 18.20
N ILE A 175 -12.54 33.59 17.67
CA ILE A 175 -13.93 33.36 18.04
C ILE A 175 -14.03 32.76 19.46
N LEU A 176 -13.26 31.71 19.76
CA LEU A 176 -13.29 31.08 21.08
C LEU A 176 -12.87 32.05 22.20
N LYS A 177 -11.88 32.91 21.94
CA LYS A 177 -11.44 33.96 22.87
C LYS A 177 -12.58 34.90 23.26
N LYS A 178 -13.42 35.31 22.31
CA LYS A 178 -14.56 36.22 22.59
C LYS A 178 -15.63 35.55 23.46
N ASN A 179 -15.74 34.22 23.38
CA ASN A 179 -16.78 33.44 24.04
C ASN A 179 -16.33 32.75 25.33
N ALA A 180 -15.04 32.82 25.67
CA ALA A 180 -14.49 32.22 26.88
C ALA A 180 -15.01 32.99 28.11
N LYS A 181 -15.79 32.31 28.95
CA LYS A 181 -16.42 32.93 30.14
C LYS A 181 -15.82 32.47 31.44
N ASP A 182 -15.24 31.28 31.47
CA ASP A 182 -14.69 30.67 32.68
C ASP A 182 -13.22 30.23 32.52
N LYS A 183 -12.64 29.76 33.63
CA LYS A 183 -11.27 29.26 33.69
C LYS A 183 -11.05 28.04 32.79
N ASN A 184 -12.05 27.19 32.59
CA ASN A 184 -11.95 25.98 31.77
C ASN A 184 -11.88 26.32 30.28
N ASP A 185 -12.63 27.32 29.83
CA ASP A 185 -12.58 27.83 28.46
C ASP A 185 -11.22 28.41 28.14
N ILE A 186 -10.65 29.19 29.08
CA ILE A 186 -9.31 29.76 28.95
C ILE A 186 -8.26 28.64 28.85
N LEU A 187 -8.34 27.60 29.70
CA LEU A 187 -7.42 26.45 29.65
C LEU A 187 -7.54 25.64 28.34
N ARG A 188 -8.76 25.46 27.82
CA ARG A 188 -8.97 24.81 26.52
C ARG A 188 -8.36 25.64 25.39
N LEU A 189 -8.56 26.95 25.42
CA LEU A 189 -8.03 27.87 24.44
C LEU A 189 -6.50 27.92 24.46
N GLU A 190 -5.89 27.89 25.65
CA GLU A 190 -4.44 27.79 25.81
C GLU A 190 -3.87 26.53 25.14
N LYS A 191 -4.45 25.35 25.46
CA LYS A 191 -4.07 24.07 24.83
C LYS A 191 -4.19 24.13 23.30
N LEU A 192 -5.27 24.76 22.81
CA LEU A 192 -5.52 24.89 21.38
C LEU A 192 -4.49 25.79 20.69
N ILE A 193 -4.23 26.99 21.23
CA ILE A 193 -3.25 27.94 20.70
C ILE A 193 -1.86 27.28 20.63
N LYS A 194 -1.47 26.58 21.70
CA LYS A 194 -0.22 25.82 21.76
C LYS A 194 -0.13 24.75 20.67
N SER A 195 -1.21 24.01 20.43
CA SER A 195 -1.25 23.01 19.33
C SER A 195 -1.07 23.64 17.95
N TYR A 196 -1.69 24.80 17.71
CA TYR A 196 -1.56 25.53 16.44
C TYR A 196 -0.20 26.22 16.29
N TRP A 197 0.41 26.67 17.39
CA TRP A 197 1.78 27.20 17.38
C TRP A 197 2.79 26.13 16.98
N LEU A 198 2.68 24.92 17.55
CA LEU A 198 3.51 23.79 17.14
C LEU A 198 3.34 23.50 15.65
N LYS A 199 2.09 23.42 15.16
CA LYS A 199 1.77 23.01 13.78
C LYS A 199 2.04 24.07 12.70
N TYR A 200 1.67 25.32 12.94
CA TYR A 200 1.61 26.38 11.90
C TYR A 200 2.47 27.62 12.22
N ASP A 201 3.19 27.60 13.35
CA ASP A 201 4.02 28.71 13.82
C ASP A 201 3.24 30.04 13.83
N ILE A 202 2.07 30.01 14.47
CA ILE A 202 1.25 31.22 14.66
C ILE A 202 1.91 32.14 15.68
N ASP A 203 1.81 33.46 15.47
CA ASP A 203 2.32 34.43 16.42
C ASP A 203 1.43 34.50 17.67
N THR A 204 1.93 33.96 18.78
CA THR A 204 1.20 33.92 20.05
C THR A 204 1.10 35.28 20.73
N LYS A 205 1.96 36.25 20.38
CA LYS A 205 1.92 37.62 20.95
C LYS A 205 0.60 38.32 20.63
N LYS A 206 -0.02 37.98 19.50
CA LYS A 206 -1.35 38.47 19.10
C LYS A 206 -2.47 38.07 20.08
N PHE A 207 -2.17 37.20 21.03
CA PHE A 207 -3.11 36.69 22.02
C PHE A 207 -2.63 36.93 23.46
N SER A 208 -1.79 37.94 23.69
CA SER A 208 -1.19 38.28 24.99
C SER A 208 -2.16 38.41 26.18
N SER A 209 -3.42 38.76 25.93
CA SER A 209 -4.44 38.82 26.98
C SER A 209 -4.87 37.43 27.50
N ILE A 210 -4.41 36.35 26.88
CA ILE A 210 -4.49 34.99 27.38
C ILE A 210 -3.08 34.66 27.84
N ASN A 211 -2.91 34.28 29.11
CA ASN A 211 -1.61 33.91 29.67
C ASN A 211 -1.15 32.55 29.11
N ILE A 212 -0.77 32.52 27.83
CA ILE A 212 -0.35 31.30 27.14
C ILE A 212 1.04 30.95 27.64
N LYS A 213 1.14 29.92 28.47
CA LYS A 213 2.42 29.45 28.96
C LYS A 213 2.99 28.45 27.98
N ILE A 214 3.84 28.93 27.06
CA ILE A 214 4.70 28.04 26.27
C ILE A 214 5.81 27.57 27.21
N SER A 215 5.73 26.30 27.60
CA SER A 215 6.73 25.70 28.47
C SER A 215 8.04 25.49 27.72
N GLN A 216 9.13 25.34 28.46
CA GLN A 216 10.42 24.96 27.90
C GLN A 216 10.33 23.67 27.06
N GLN A 217 9.52 22.69 27.50
CA GLN A 217 9.30 21.44 26.78
C GLN A 217 8.67 21.65 25.40
N ASP A 218 7.87 22.71 25.24
CA ASP A 218 7.24 23.03 23.95
C ASP A 218 8.25 23.63 22.98
N TYR A 219 9.16 24.48 23.47
CA TYR A 219 10.27 24.98 22.67
C TYR A 219 11.22 23.87 22.26
N ILE A 220 11.53 22.93 23.17
CA ILE A 220 12.30 21.73 22.85
C ILE A 220 11.63 20.96 21.70
N LYS A 221 10.32 20.70 21.80
CA LYS A 221 9.56 19.99 20.77
C LYS A 221 9.57 20.73 19.42
N LYS A 222 9.38 22.05 19.43
CA LYS A 222 9.37 22.90 18.24
C LYS A 222 10.73 22.90 17.53
N ILE A 223 11.81 23.02 18.31
CA ILE A 223 13.18 22.99 17.80
C ILE A 223 13.49 21.63 17.19
N ASP A 224 13.13 20.54 17.88
CA ASP A 224 13.30 19.19 17.38
C ASP A 224 12.55 18.96 16.05
N ASP A 225 11.32 19.48 15.90
CA ASP A 225 10.57 19.42 14.63
C ASP A 225 11.24 20.18 13.48
N TYR A 226 11.91 21.32 13.76
CA TYR A 226 12.70 22.06 12.76
C TYR A 226 13.99 21.32 12.40
N LEU A 227 14.74 20.86 13.41
CA LEU A 227 15.97 20.10 13.21
C LEU A 227 15.73 18.80 12.45
N TRP A 228 14.58 18.13 12.67
CA TRP A 228 14.17 16.96 11.91
C TRP A 228 14.15 17.23 10.39
N GLN A 229 13.70 18.42 9.99
CA GLN A 229 13.65 18.85 8.59
C GLN A 229 15.00 19.40 8.08
N GLY A 230 16.00 19.48 8.95
CA GLY A 230 17.28 20.14 8.68
C GLY A 230 17.23 21.66 8.73
N ASP A 231 16.13 22.26 9.21
CA ASP A 231 15.97 23.72 9.31
C ASP A 231 16.62 24.27 10.59
N VAL A 232 17.95 24.30 10.58
CA VAL A 232 18.76 24.84 11.67
C VAL A 232 18.48 26.34 11.89
N ILE A 233 18.16 27.07 10.83
CA ILE A 233 17.92 28.53 10.88
C ILE A 233 16.68 28.82 11.71
N SER A 234 15.55 28.13 11.44
CA SER A 234 14.34 28.32 12.24
C SER A 234 14.48 27.78 13.65
N ALA A 235 15.22 26.70 13.87
CA ALA A 235 15.55 26.20 15.21
C ALA A 235 16.30 27.26 16.05
N LYS A 236 17.31 27.93 15.47
CA LYS A 236 18.13 28.97 16.15
C LYS A 236 17.30 30.16 16.66
N LYS A 237 16.16 30.47 16.04
CA LYS A 237 15.26 31.56 16.49
C LYS A 237 14.75 31.36 17.92
N TYR A 238 14.63 30.11 18.37
CA TYR A 238 14.08 29.76 19.69
C TYR A 238 15.17 29.34 20.70
N LYS A 239 16.46 29.43 20.35
CA LYS A 239 17.57 28.93 21.18
C LYS A 239 17.60 29.54 22.59
N LYS A 240 17.19 30.79 22.74
CA LYS A 240 17.17 31.50 24.03
C LYS A 240 16.19 30.92 25.05
N PHE A 241 15.27 30.06 24.61
CA PHE A 241 14.29 29.39 25.45
C PHE A 241 14.69 27.94 25.79
N LEU A 242 15.85 27.49 25.31
CA LEU A 242 16.40 26.18 25.65
C LEU A 242 17.33 26.28 26.86
N PRO A 243 17.37 25.22 27.70
CA PRO A 243 18.51 24.99 28.59
C PRO A 243 19.81 24.91 27.80
N LYS A 244 20.92 25.27 28.46
CA LYS A 244 22.25 25.29 27.85
C LYS A 244 22.63 23.94 27.25
N GLU A 245 22.21 22.86 27.89
CA GLU A 245 22.46 21.46 27.52
C GLU A 245 21.83 21.11 26.16
N TYR A 246 20.67 21.69 25.82
CA TYR A 246 19.99 21.42 24.56
C TYR A 246 20.59 22.19 23.37
N LEU A 247 21.36 23.26 23.60
CA LEU A 247 22.01 24.04 22.54
C LEU A 247 22.98 23.19 21.71
N ALA A 248 23.59 22.17 22.34
CA ALA A 248 24.48 21.22 21.68
C ALA A 248 23.79 20.46 20.53
N ASN A 249 22.48 20.20 20.62
CA ASN A 249 21.73 19.53 19.56
C ASN A 249 21.68 20.36 18.27
N ILE A 250 21.40 21.67 18.39
CA ILE A 250 21.36 22.58 17.23
C ILE A 250 22.73 22.64 16.57
N PHE A 251 23.79 22.81 17.38
CA PHE A 251 25.16 22.88 16.90
C PHE A 251 25.60 21.59 16.21
N LEU A 252 25.31 20.43 16.81
CA LEU A 252 25.76 19.15 16.27
C LEU A 252 25.01 18.77 14.99
N VAL A 253 23.69 19.04 14.91
CA VAL A 253 22.95 18.86 13.65
C VAL A 253 23.52 19.74 12.54
N GLU A 254 23.86 21.00 12.84
CA GLU A 254 24.54 21.88 11.88
C GLU A 254 25.88 21.31 11.40
N LYS A 255 26.69 20.76 12.32
CA LYS A 255 27.97 20.12 11.98
C LYS A 255 27.79 18.83 11.16
N ILE A 256 26.76 18.04 11.45
CA ILE A 256 26.40 16.85 10.68
C ILE A 256 26.02 17.24 9.24
N LEU A 257 25.16 18.25 9.08
CA LEU A 257 24.73 18.73 7.76
C LEU A 257 25.90 19.31 6.95
N GLY A 258 26.88 19.93 7.64
CA GLY A 258 28.16 20.36 7.05
C GLY A 258 29.21 19.25 6.84
N SER A 259 28.88 17.99 7.13
CA SER A 259 29.77 16.82 6.99
C SER A 259 31.11 16.91 7.73
N HIS A 260 31.13 17.55 8.91
CA HIS A 260 32.36 17.72 9.68
C HIS A 260 32.86 16.39 10.30
N LYS A 261 34.18 16.17 10.30
CA LYS A 261 34.80 14.93 10.81
C LYS A 261 34.70 14.75 12.34
N ILE A 262 34.47 15.83 13.09
CA ILE A 262 34.46 15.82 14.57
C ILE A 262 33.14 15.33 15.19
N VAL A 263 32.13 15.03 14.36
CA VAL A 263 30.76 14.71 14.78
C VAL A 263 30.71 13.61 15.84
N LYS A 264 31.44 12.51 15.64
CA LYS A 264 31.46 11.37 16.57
C LYS A 264 31.96 11.79 17.96
N ASN A 265 33.09 12.50 18.02
CA ASN A 265 33.66 12.97 19.29
C ASN A 265 32.71 13.93 20.01
N LEU A 266 32.08 14.85 19.28
CA LEU A 266 31.11 15.78 19.85
C LEU A 266 29.84 15.10 20.37
N PHE A 267 29.40 14.01 19.73
CA PHE A 267 28.20 13.29 20.13
C PHE A 267 28.32 12.69 21.54
N TYR A 268 29.49 12.16 21.90
CA TYR A 268 29.72 11.58 23.25
C TYR A 268 29.66 12.59 24.39
N HIS A 269 29.83 13.87 24.12
CA HIS A 269 29.71 14.91 25.14
C HIS A 269 28.25 15.29 25.44
N ILE A 270 27.28 14.79 24.67
CA ILE A 270 25.86 15.02 24.92
C ILE A 270 25.32 13.91 25.81
N LYS A 271 24.88 14.25 27.02
CA LYS A 271 24.19 13.30 27.91
C LYS A 271 22.89 12.82 27.27
N GLU A 272 22.59 11.53 27.44
CA GLU A 272 21.44 10.85 26.81
C GLU A 272 20.09 11.56 27.07
N GLU A 273 19.89 12.11 28.26
CA GLU A 273 18.65 12.82 28.65
C GLU A 273 18.40 14.14 27.89
N TYR A 274 19.44 14.70 27.25
CA TYR A 274 19.36 15.94 26.47
C TYR A 274 19.47 15.72 24.97
N ALA A 275 19.72 14.48 24.52
CA ALA A 275 19.84 14.15 23.11
C ALA A 275 18.46 14.09 22.44
N LEU A 276 18.23 14.97 21.46
CA LEU A 276 16.96 15.05 20.75
C LEU A 276 16.84 13.95 19.67
N PRO A 277 15.64 13.42 19.43
CA PRO A 277 15.41 12.44 18.35
C PRO A 277 15.93 12.92 16.99
N SER A 278 15.71 14.19 16.61
CA SER A 278 16.25 14.73 15.35
C SER A 278 17.78 14.64 15.26
N LEU A 279 18.49 14.90 16.36
CA LEU A 279 19.94 14.72 16.40
C LEU A 279 20.32 13.26 16.16
N ILE A 280 19.67 12.32 16.85
CA ILE A 280 19.92 10.88 16.67
C ILE A 280 19.71 10.45 15.22
N TYR A 281 18.62 10.92 14.61
CA TYR A 281 18.31 10.61 13.22
C TYR A 281 19.41 11.06 12.26
N HIS A 282 19.87 12.32 12.40
CA HIS A 282 20.96 12.85 11.57
C HIS A 282 22.29 12.15 11.87
N TYR A 283 22.58 11.84 13.13
CA TYR A 283 23.79 11.13 13.53
C TYR A 283 23.88 9.73 12.89
N LEU A 284 22.82 8.93 13.03
CA LEU A 284 22.74 7.62 12.39
C LEU A 284 22.78 7.72 10.86
N LYS A 285 22.09 8.71 10.26
CA LYS A 285 22.12 8.91 8.81
C LYS A 285 23.51 9.28 8.28
N PHE A 286 24.26 10.10 9.02
CA PHE A 286 25.63 10.48 8.71
C PHE A 286 26.57 9.26 8.67
N HIS A 287 26.35 8.30 9.56
CA HIS A 287 27.17 7.08 9.67
C HIS A 287 26.76 5.91 8.76
N LYS A 288 25.96 6.17 7.71
CA LYS A 288 25.64 5.14 6.70
C LYS A 288 26.83 4.79 5.79
N THR A 289 27.85 5.65 5.72
CA THR A 289 29.08 5.44 4.92
C THR A 289 30.23 4.89 5.77
N LYS A 290 30.40 5.41 6.99
CA LYS A 290 31.34 4.91 8.00
C LYS A 290 30.55 4.38 9.18
N LEU A 291 30.35 3.06 9.18
CA LEU A 291 29.54 2.33 10.16
C LEU A 291 30.03 2.58 11.58
N LEU A 292 29.07 2.72 12.50
CA LEU A 292 29.29 2.69 13.94
C LEU A 292 29.32 1.24 14.44
N ASP A 293 29.82 1.04 15.65
CA ASP A 293 29.71 -0.25 16.34
C ASP A 293 28.25 -0.50 16.75
N SER A 294 27.89 -1.78 16.91
CA SER A 294 26.49 -2.18 17.18
C SER A 294 25.95 -1.57 18.48
N ASP A 295 26.77 -1.52 19.53
CA ASP A 295 26.40 -0.96 20.83
C ASP A 295 26.11 0.55 20.76
N GLU A 296 26.85 1.29 19.92
CA GLU A 296 26.58 2.71 19.67
C GLU A 296 25.26 2.91 18.94
N ILE A 297 24.95 2.05 17.97
CA ILE A 297 23.68 2.08 17.24
C ILE A 297 22.52 1.76 18.18
N ILE A 298 22.68 0.73 19.02
CA ILE A 298 21.70 0.31 20.04
C ILE A 298 21.46 1.45 21.03
N MET A 299 22.51 2.09 21.54
CA MET A 299 22.40 3.26 22.42
C MET A 299 21.65 4.39 21.73
N ALA A 300 22.04 4.76 20.51
CA ALA A 300 21.39 5.82 19.74
C ALA A 300 19.89 5.52 19.53
N LEU A 301 19.54 4.30 19.09
CA LEU A 301 18.15 3.90 18.86
C LEU A 301 17.31 3.87 20.14
N ARG A 302 17.90 3.50 21.29
CA ARG A 302 17.25 3.59 22.61
C ARG A 302 16.81 5.02 22.92
N ILE A 303 17.68 6.00 22.66
CA ILE A 303 17.35 7.43 22.86
C ILE A 303 16.18 7.84 21.95
N ALA A 304 16.25 7.50 20.67
CA ALA A 304 15.22 7.83 19.69
C ALA A 304 13.85 7.22 20.02
N SER A 305 13.81 6.05 20.65
CA SER A 305 12.57 5.36 20.99
C SER A 305 11.65 6.09 21.98
N LYS A 306 12.18 7.09 22.69
CA LYS A 306 11.41 7.94 23.60
C LYS A 306 10.41 8.84 22.86
N ASP A 307 10.55 9.01 21.55
CA ASP A 307 9.63 9.78 20.72
C ASP A 307 8.96 8.94 19.62
N LEU A 308 7.67 8.68 19.82
CA LEU A 308 6.87 7.88 18.89
C LEU A 308 6.52 8.60 17.58
N ARG A 309 6.71 9.93 17.47
CA ARG A 309 6.27 10.72 16.30
C ARG A 309 6.94 10.29 14.99
N LYS A 310 8.15 9.72 15.06
CA LYS A 310 9.01 9.43 13.89
C LYS A 310 9.65 8.04 13.91
N ILE A 311 9.07 7.14 14.68
CA ILE A 311 9.58 5.79 14.95
C ILE A 311 9.85 4.98 13.67
N ASP A 312 9.02 5.15 12.63
CA ASP A 312 9.17 4.44 11.35
C ASP A 312 10.46 4.83 10.60
N GLU A 313 10.92 6.08 10.73
CA GLU A 313 12.17 6.52 10.10
C GLU A 313 13.40 5.92 10.80
N PHE A 314 13.33 5.76 12.13
CA PHE A 314 14.38 5.06 12.88
C PHE A 314 14.38 3.56 12.58
N SER A 315 13.22 2.94 12.41
CA SER A 315 13.13 1.53 12.01
C SER A 315 13.82 1.30 10.65
N LYS A 316 13.64 2.20 9.67
CA LYS A 316 14.36 2.14 8.39
C LYS A 316 15.88 2.21 8.57
N LEU A 317 16.37 3.06 9.49
CA LEU A 317 17.80 3.16 9.79
C LEU A 317 18.31 1.89 10.49
N GLN A 318 17.59 1.39 11.49
CA GLN A 318 17.92 0.12 12.17
C GLN A 318 18.04 -1.03 11.16
N ASN A 319 17.05 -1.19 10.27
CA ASN A 319 17.06 -2.21 9.22
C ASN A 319 18.22 -2.06 8.24
N PHE A 320 18.62 -0.81 7.93
CA PHE A 320 19.81 -0.56 7.13
C PHE A 320 21.07 -1.08 7.85
N PHE A 321 21.27 -0.72 9.11
CA PHE A 321 22.46 -1.14 9.87
C PHE A 321 22.52 -2.66 10.03
N ILE A 322 21.42 -3.32 10.39
CA ILE A 322 21.34 -4.79 10.48
C ILE A 322 21.86 -5.44 9.19
N ARG A 323 21.50 -4.90 8.03
CA ARG A 323 21.88 -5.44 6.72
C ARG A 323 23.33 -5.14 6.35
N GLU A 324 23.89 -4.02 6.80
CA GLU A 324 25.31 -3.73 6.65
C GLU A 324 26.18 -4.61 7.55
N PHE A 325 25.74 -4.98 8.75
CA PHE A 325 26.45 -6.00 9.55
C PHE A 325 26.33 -7.41 8.94
N LEU A 326 25.14 -7.79 8.45
CA LEU A 326 24.96 -9.04 7.70
C LEU A 326 25.89 -9.12 6.48
N PHE A 327 26.08 -8.01 5.77
CA PHE A 327 27.01 -7.93 4.66
C PHE A 327 28.44 -8.28 5.05
N ARG A 328 28.92 -7.68 6.14
CA ARG A 328 30.27 -7.90 6.65
C ARG A 328 30.46 -9.28 7.27
N LYS A 329 29.41 -10.11 7.25
CA LYS A 329 29.34 -11.43 7.90
C LYS A 329 29.44 -11.34 9.42
N GLU A 330 29.17 -10.16 9.98
CA GLU A 330 29.16 -9.87 11.41
C GLU A 330 27.76 -10.21 11.98
N TYR A 331 27.40 -11.50 11.89
CA TYR A 331 26.02 -11.96 12.14
C TYR A 331 25.56 -11.75 13.58
N LEU A 332 26.48 -11.86 14.54
CA LEU A 332 26.16 -11.61 15.95
C LEU A 332 25.81 -10.14 16.19
N GLU A 333 26.56 -9.22 15.60
CA GLU A 333 26.31 -7.78 15.70
C GLU A 333 25.00 -7.39 15.01
N ALA A 334 24.74 -7.96 13.82
CA ALA A 334 23.45 -7.80 13.16
C ALA A 334 22.28 -8.31 14.01
N TYR A 335 22.45 -9.47 14.65
CA TYR A 335 21.45 -10.05 15.54
C TYR A 335 21.24 -9.17 16.76
N LYS A 336 22.29 -8.68 17.43
CA LYS A 336 22.20 -7.76 18.58
C LYS A 336 21.33 -6.55 18.23
N ILE A 337 21.58 -5.90 17.10
CA ILE A 337 20.79 -4.74 16.67
C ILE A 337 19.33 -5.13 16.39
N ALA A 338 19.10 -6.27 15.72
CA ALA A 338 17.76 -6.74 15.37
C ALA A 338 16.91 -7.17 16.59
N SER A 339 17.52 -7.84 17.57
CA SER A 339 16.83 -8.37 18.75
C SER A 339 16.45 -7.28 19.77
N ASN A 340 17.06 -6.09 19.67
CA ASN A 340 16.72 -4.96 20.50
C ASN A 340 15.48 -4.25 19.94
N ASN A 341 14.32 -4.63 20.47
CA ASN A 341 13.05 -4.02 20.07
C ASN A 341 12.77 -2.73 20.86
N PHE A 342 13.38 -1.64 20.42
CA PHE A 342 13.10 -0.32 20.97
C PHE A 342 11.75 0.26 20.52
N MET A 343 11.15 -0.31 19.47
CA MET A 343 10.09 0.36 18.73
C MET A 343 8.71 -0.13 19.17
N GLN A 344 7.87 0.76 19.69
CA GLN A 344 6.55 0.41 20.22
C GLN A 344 5.49 0.17 19.12
N THR A 345 5.75 0.54 17.85
CA THR A 345 4.77 0.32 16.78
C THR A 345 4.80 -1.10 16.25
N LYS A 346 3.61 -1.63 15.94
CA LYS A 346 3.46 -2.98 15.37
C LYS A 346 4.32 -3.17 14.11
N LEU A 347 4.39 -2.17 13.24
CA LEU A 347 5.15 -2.25 11.99
C LEU A 347 6.64 -2.44 12.25
N ALA A 348 7.26 -1.52 12.99
CA ALA A 348 8.69 -1.55 13.30
C ALA A 348 9.07 -2.79 14.14
N SER A 349 8.27 -3.10 15.17
CA SER A 349 8.43 -4.33 15.97
C SER A 349 8.41 -5.57 15.08
N SER A 350 7.47 -5.67 14.12
CA SER A 350 7.34 -6.85 13.28
C SER A 350 8.53 -7.08 12.36
N GLU A 351 9.13 -6.03 11.78
CA GLU A 351 10.29 -6.18 10.90
C GLU A 351 11.54 -6.60 11.69
N ASN A 352 11.73 -6.04 12.89
CA ASN A 352 12.84 -6.41 13.79
C ASN A 352 12.73 -7.87 14.26
N GLU A 353 11.55 -8.31 14.71
CA GLU A 353 11.32 -9.70 15.10
C GLU A 353 11.54 -10.65 13.92
N PHE A 354 11.09 -10.27 12.71
CA PHE A 354 11.38 -11.06 11.51
C PHE A 354 12.89 -11.18 11.23
N LEU A 355 13.62 -10.05 11.26
CA LEU A 355 15.07 -10.03 11.01
C LEU A 355 15.84 -10.82 12.07
N ALA A 356 15.52 -10.64 13.36
CA ALA A 356 16.17 -11.38 14.44
C ALA A 356 15.96 -12.89 14.29
N GLY A 357 14.72 -13.31 13.99
CA GLY A 357 14.40 -14.72 13.73
C GLY A 357 15.11 -15.28 12.51
N TRP A 358 15.13 -14.53 11.41
CA TRP A 358 15.79 -14.93 10.17
C TRP A 358 17.32 -15.02 10.32
N ILE A 359 17.93 -14.09 11.06
CA ILE A 359 19.36 -14.11 11.38
C ILE A 359 19.70 -15.32 12.27
N ALA A 360 18.90 -15.54 13.32
CA ALA A 360 19.08 -16.66 14.23
C ALA A 360 19.01 -18.02 13.52
N LEU A 361 18.06 -18.19 12.59
CA LEU A 361 17.91 -19.43 11.82
C LEU A 361 19.05 -19.63 10.82
N ASN A 362 19.25 -18.66 9.94
CA ASN A 362 20.04 -18.88 8.73
C ASN A 362 21.54 -18.68 8.94
N PHE A 363 21.94 -17.81 9.87
CA PHE A 363 23.34 -17.45 10.07
C PHE A 363 23.88 -17.95 11.41
N LEU A 364 23.14 -17.79 12.51
CA LEU A 364 23.59 -18.25 13.84
C LEU A 364 23.30 -19.73 14.11
N LYS A 365 22.47 -20.38 13.27
CA LYS A 365 22.06 -21.79 13.42
C LYS A 365 21.44 -22.08 14.80
N LYS A 366 20.63 -21.15 15.32
CA LYS A 366 19.91 -21.25 16.59
C LYS A 366 18.40 -21.33 16.33
N PRO A 367 17.87 -22.50 15.91
CA PRO A 367 16.46 -22.63 15.54
C PRO A 367 15.49 -22.38 16.71
N GLN A 368 15.82 -22.77 17.95
CA GLN A 368 14.96 -22.48 19.11
C GLN A 368 14.85 -20.97 19.37
N LEU A 369 15.94 -20.23 19.18
CA LEU A 369 15.95 -18.78 19.31
C LEU A 369 15.13 -18.13 18.18
N SER A 370 15.28 -18.64 16.96
CA SER A 370 14.48 -18.21 15.81
C SER A 370 12.97 -18.44 16.03
N LEU A 371 12.58 -19.58 16.60
CA LEU A 371 11.19 -19.89 16.90
C LEU A 371 10.54 -18.84 17.81
N LYS A 372 11.27 -18.38 18.84
CA LYS A 372 10.79 -17.32 19.75
C LYS A 372 10.47 -16.03 18.97
N HIS A 373 11.37 -15.61 18.10
CA HIS A 373 11.19 -14.40 17.28
C HIS A 373 10.07 -14.53 16.26
N PHE A 374 10.02 -15.64 15.50
CA PHE A 374 8.94 -15.82 14.52
C PHE A 374 7.56 -16.02 15.18
N SER A 375 7.49 -16.57 16.39
CA SER A 375 6.24 -16.63 17.17
C SER A 375 5.75 -15.25 17.58
N LYS A 376 6.65 -14.37 18.06
CA LYS A 376 6.32 -12.96 18.33
C LYS A 376 5.89 -12.23 17.06
N PHE A 377 6.64 -12.40 15.95
CA PHE A 377 6.27 -11.87 14.65
C PHE A 377 4.85 -12.30 14.26
N HIS A 378 4.52 -13.58 14.41
CA HIS A 378 3.19 -14.12 14.13
C HIS A 378 2.07 -13.45 14.96
N GLN A 379 2.33 -13.20 16.24
CA GLN A 379 1.37 -12.54 17.15
C GLN A 379 1.15 -11.05 16.79
N ILE A 380 2.18 -10.35 16.33
CA ILE A 380 2.12 -8.91 16.01
C ILE A 380 1.37 -8.66 14.70
N VAL A 381 1.58 -9.53 13.69
CA VAL A 381 1.08 -9.29 12.33
C VAL A 381 -0.32 -9.82 12.09
N SER A 382 -1.10 -9.07 11.31
CA SER A 382 -2.47 -9.44 10.91
C SER A 382 -2.72 -9.43 9.39
N SER A 383 -1.80 -8.88 8.59
CA SER A 383 -1.99 -8.78 7.15
C SER A 383 -1.90 -10.15 6.45
N TYR A 384 -2.61 -10.30 5.34
CA TYR A 384 -2.58 -11.51 4.49
C TYR A 384 -1.14 -11.95 4.16
N THR A 385 -0.31 -11.03 3.68
CA THR A 385 1.10 -11.29 3.35
C THR A 385 1.93 -11.64 4.58
N SER A 386 1.80 -10.89 5.68
CA SER A 386 2.64 -11.12 6.86
C SER A 386 2.28 -12.42 7.57
N LYS A 387 1.00 -12.83 7.56
CA LYS A 387 0.57 -14.13 8.09
C LYS A 387 1.15 -15.28 7.27
N ALA A 388 1.05 -15.24 5.94
CA ALA A 388 1.66 -16.23 5.05
C ALA A 388 3.17 -16.39 5.33
N LYS A 389 3.89 -15.26 5.42
CA LYS A 389 5.31 -15.19 5.75
C LYS A 389 5.59 -15.82 7.12
N SER A 390 4.83 -15.48 8.14
CA SER A 390 5.04 -16.00 9.51
C SER A 390 4.96 -17.52 9.57
N TYR A 391 3.92 -18.11 8.98
CA TYR A 391 3.74 -19.57 8.97
C TYR A 391 4.85 -20.27 8.20
N TYR A 392 5.23 -19.75 7.03
CA TYR A 392 6.32 -20.34 6.23
C TYR A 392 7.64 -20.38 7.03
N TRP A 393 8.00 -19.28 7.69
CA TRP A 393 9.26 -19.22 8.44
C TRP A 393 9.23 -20.04 9.73
N ILE A 394 8.09 -20.13 10.42
CA ILE A 394 7.91 -21.08 11.53
C ILE A 394 8.06 -22.53 11.03
N GLY A 395 7.47 -22.86 9.87
CA GLY A 395 7.67 -24.16 9.22
C GLY A 395 9.15 -24.47 8.95
N ARG A 396 9.89 -23.50 8.40
CA ARG A 396 11.35 -23.59 8.17
C ARG A 396 12.14 -23.81 9.46
N VAL A 397 11.70 -23.23 10.59
CA VAL A 397 12.32 -23.48 11.90
C VAL A 397 12.06 -24.91 12.35
N TYR A 398 10.84 -25.42 12.20
CA TYR A 398 10.53 -26.81 12.55
C TYR A 398 11.28 -27.83 11.68
N GLU A 399 11.51 -27.54 10.40
CA GLU A 399 12.40 -28.35 9.56
C GLU A 399 13.83 -28.37 10.13
N ALA A 400 14.36 -27.22 10.55
CA ALA A 400 15.69 -27.15 11.17
C ALA A 400 15.77 -27.84 12.55
N LEU A 401 14.63 -28.12 13.18
CA LEU A 401 14.51 -28.89 14.41
C LEU A 401 14.20 -30.39 14.15
N ASN A 402 14.11 -30.82 12.89
CA ASN A 402 13.67 -32.17 12.48
C ASN A 402 12.26 -32.53 13.01
N LEU A 403 11.36 -31.55 13.09
CA LEU A 403 9.97 -31.70 13.53
C LEU A 403 9.02 -31.64 12.34
N ASP A 404 9.04 -32.68 11.51
CA ASP A 404 8.38 -32.70 10.19
C ASP A 404 6.86 -32.51 10.25
N SER A 405 6.19 -33.02 11.29
CA SER A 405 4.72 -32.86 11.43
C SER A 405 4.35 -31.40 11.62
N GLN A 406 5.03 -30.71 12.55
CA GLN A 406 4.83 -29.29 12.84
C GLN A 406 5.25 -28.42 11.65
N ALA A 407 6.32 -28.80 10.94
CA ALA A 407 6.73 -28.14 9.71
C ALA A 407 5.63 -28.20 8.64
N LYS A 408 5.11 -29.40 8.34
CA LYS A 408 4.02 -29.62 7.39
C LYS A 408 2.75 -28.86 7.76
N GLU A 409 2.36 -28.88 9.03
CA GLU A 409 1.21 -28.11 9.53
C GLU A 409 1.37 -26.61 9.27
N ASN A 410 2.53 -26.04 9.58
CA ASN A 410 2.79 -24.63 9.33
C ASN A 410 2.83 -24.29 7.84
N PHE A 411 3.41 -25.15 7.00
CA PHE A 411 3.33 -24.96 5.55
C PHE A 411 1.87 -25.03 5.05
N LEU A 412 1.02 -25.88 5.63
CA LEU A 412 -0.39 -25.97 5.28
C LEU A 412 -1.13 -24.69 5.69
N HIS A 413 -0.82 -24.11 6.85
CA HIS A 413 -1.37 -22.82 7.24
C HIS A 413 -0.90 -21.67 6.35
N SER A 414 0.37 -21.69 5.92
CA SER A 414 0.89 -20.71 4.97
C SER A 414 0.23 -20.86 3.59
N SER A 415 0.02 -22.10 3.12
CA SER A 415 -0.51 -22.38 1.77
C SER A 415 -1.91 -21.82 1.56
N LYS A 416 -2.73 -21.74 2.62
CA LYS A 416 -4.05 -21.07 2.64
C LYS A 416 -4.01 -19.63 2.10
N TYR A 417 -2.86 -18.97 2.18
CA TYR A 417 -2.61 -17.65 1.61
C TYR A 417 -2.10 -17.74 0.16
N SER A 418 -2.82 -18.46 -0.71
CA SER A 418 -2.35 -18.87 -2.04
C SER A 418 -2.04 -17.74 -3.02
N LEU A 419 -2.64 -16.56 -2.87
CA LEU A 419 -2.26 -15.37 -3.64
C LEU A 419 -0.90 -14.78 -3.29
N ASN A 420 -0.28 -15.19 -2.16
CA ASN A 420 0.98 -14.63 -1.69
C ASN A 420 2.17 -15.56 -1.98
N PHE A 421 3.33 -14.96 -2.25
CA PHE A 421 4.62 -15.64 -2.47
C PHE A 421 4.85 -16.80 -1.49
N TYR A 422 4.79 -16.55 -0.17
CA TYR A 422 5.07 -17.58 0.83
C TYR A 422 4.02 -18.70 0.87
N GLY A 423 2.76 -18.36 0.61
CA GLY A 423 1.70 -19.35 0.48
C GLY A 423 1.90 -20.24 -0.74
N GLN A 424 2.29 -19.66 -1.87
CA GLN A 424 2.60 -20.42 -3.10
C GLN A 424 3.81 -21.33 -2.91
N ILE A 425 4.88 -20.87 -2.24
CA ILE A 425 6.04 -21.70 -1.92
C ILE A 425 5.64 -22.85 -1.01
N SER A 426 4.88 -22.58 0.05
CA SER A 426 4.45 -23.62 0.99
C SER A 426 3.57 -24.67 0.32
N ALA A 427 2.67 -24.25 -0.58
CA ALA A 427 1.85 -25.14 -1.38
C ALA A 427 2.69 -26.06 -2.26
N LYS A 428 3.69 -25.49 -2.94
CA LYS A 428 4.63 -26.25 -3.77
C LYS A 428 5.41 -27.27 -2.94
N LYS A 429 5.86 -26.88 -1.75
CA LYS A 429 6.60 -27.75 -0.82
C LYS A 429 5.77 -28.93 -0.32
N LEU A 430 4.46 -28.73 -0.17
CA LEU A 430 3.49 -29.77 0.17
C LEU A 430 3.04 -30.63 -1.02
N GLY A 431 3.45 -30.29 -2.25
CA GLY A 431 3.01 -31.00 -3.46
C GLY A 431 1.54 -30.75 -3.83
N LEU A 432 0.91 -29.70 -3.30
CA LEU A 432 -0.49 -29.37 -3.61
C LEU A 432 -0.63 -28.95 -5.08
N LYS A 433 -1.75 -29.29 -5.71
CA LYS A 433 -2.08 -28.83 -7.08
C LYS A 433 -2.75 -27.43 -7.04
N GLY A 434 -2.59 -26.63 -8.10
CA GLY A 434 -3.01 -25.22 -8.17
C GLY A 434 -4.46 -24.90 -7.81
N SER A 435 -5.36 -25.88 -7.95
CA SER A 435 -6.79 -25.78 -7.62
C SER A 435 -7.13 -26.15 -6.17
N GLU A 436 -6.27 -26.89 -5.48
CA GLU A 436 -6.53 -27.40 -4.11
C GLU A 436 -6.25 -26.34 -3.03
N ASN A 437 -5.70 -25.19 -3.43
CA ASN A 437 -5.07 -24.24 -2.52
C ASN A 437 -5.78 -22.88 -2.44
N ILE A 438 -6.90 -22.71 -3.15
CA ILE A 438 -7.69 -21.47 -3.05
C ILE A 438 -8.68 -21.65 -1.90
N MET A 439 -8.30 -21.24 -0.69
CA MET A 439 -9.28 -20.79 0.30
C MET A 439 -9.93 -19.50 -0.22
N ALA A 440 -10.64 -19.56 -1.34
CA ALA A 440 -11.79 -18.70 -1.49
C ALA A 440 -12.78 -19.28 -0.48
N GLN A 441 -13.15 -18.51 0.54
CA GLN A 441 -14.38 -18.83 1.25
C GLN A 441 -15.45 -18.97 0.17
N LYS A 442 -15.92 -20.19 -0.01
CA LYS A 442 -16.94 -20.54 -0.98
C LYS A 442 -18.18 -19.78 -0.56
N VAL A 443 -18.56 -18.76 -1.33
CA VAL A 443 -19.75 -17.97 -1.01
C VAL A 443 -20.95 -18.76 -1.44
N GLU A 444 -21.85 -19.04 -0.49
CA GLU A 444 -23.17 -19.52 -0.83
C GLU A 444 -23.99 -18.35 -1.36
N TYR A 445 -24.15 -18.34 -2.68
CA TYR A 445 -24.86 -17.33 -3.46
C TYR A 445 -26.40 -17.33 -3.26
N LYS A 446 -26.92 -18.02 -2.24
CA LYS A 446 -28.36 -18.36 -2.14
C LYS A 446 -29.23 -17.34 -1.39
N ASN A 447 -28.67 -16.41 -0.62
CA ASN A 447 -29.44 -15.44 0.18
C ASN A 447 -29.11 -13.98 -0.16
N PHE A 448 -29.17 -13.62 -1.43
CA PHE A 448 -28.97 -12.23 -1.86
C PHE A 448 -30.26 -11.41 -1.76
N GLN A 449 -30.36 -10.58 -0.73
CA GLN A 449 -31.21 -9.39 -0.78
C GLN A 449 -30.35 -8.18 -1.18
N LEU A 450 -30.47 -7.77 -2.45
CA LEU A 450 -30.07 -6.42 -2.85
C LEU A 450 -30.82 -5.44 -1.95
N ASN A 451 -30.09 -4.49 -1.36
CA ASN A 451 -30.60 -3.31 -0.63
C ASN A 451 -30.80 -3.46 0.89
N LYS A 452 -29.83 -2.94 1.67
CA LYS A 452 -30.14 -2.18 2.92
C LYS A 452 -29.25 -0.96 3.18
N ASN A 453 -28.13 -0.78 2.46
CA ASN A 453 -27.21 0.34 2.73
C ASN A 453 -27.53 1.59 1.86
N ILE A 454 -28.56 2.34 2.25
CA ILE A 454 -29.14 3.51 1.54
C ILE A 454 -28.08 4.55 1.05
N PRO A 455 -27.03 4.91 1.81
CA PRO A 455 -26.08 5.92 1.36
C PRO A 455 -25.15 5.49 0.19
N LEU A 456 -24.98 4.19 -0.05
CA LEU A 456 -24.26 3.67 -1.24
C LEU A 456 -25.09 3.85 -2.53
N GLN A 457 -26.41 3.99 -2.43
CA GLN A 457 -27.30 4.10 -3.60
C GLN A 457 -27.12 5.43 -4.34
N GLU A 458 -26.91 6.54 -3.63
CA GLU A 458 -26.72 7.84 -4.26
C GLU A 458 -25.38 7.91 -5.02
N VAL A 459 -24.29 7.45 -4.39
CA VAL A 459 -22.97 7.39 -5.02
C VAL A 459 -23.00 6.40 -6.20
N LYS A 460 -23.72 5.29 -6.08
CA LYS A 460 -23.97 4.35 -7.19
C LYS A 460 -24.67 5.05 -8.37
N LYS A 461 -25.72 5.83 -8.13
CA LYS A 461 -26.40 6.62 -9.17
C LYS A 461 -25.45 7.60 -9.86
N ALA A 462 -24.60 8.29 -9.09
CA ALA A 462 -23.58 9.17 -9.65
C ALA A 462 -22.58 8.40 -10.53
N ILE A 463 -22.06 7.26 -10.04
CA ILE A 463 -21.15 6.38 -10.81
C ILE A 463 -21.81 5.94 -12.11
N ILE A 464 -23.09 5.53 -12.08
CA ILE A 464 -23.85 5.15 -13.28
C ILE A 464 -23.87 6.32 -14.28
N LEU A 465 -24.24 7.54 -13.86
CA LEU A 465 -24.30 8.67 -14.78
C LEU A 465 -22.92 9.06 -15.33
N ILE A 466 -21.89 9.09 -14.48
CA ILE A 466 -20.52 9.43 -14.89
C ILE A 466 -19.98 8.39 -15.89
N GLN A 467 -20.17 7.10 -15.61
CA GLN A 467 -19.70 6.00 -16.46
C GLN A 467 -20.37 6.00 -17.84
N ASN A 468 -21.69 6.23 -17.91
CA ASN A 468 -22.43 6.15 -19.18
C ASN A 468 -22.38 7.46 -19.99
N TYR A 469 -22.39 8.63 -19.33
CA TYR A 469 -22.48 9.93 -20.02
C TYR A 469 -21.20 10.78 -19.90
N GLY A 470 -20.51 10.73 -18.76
CA GLY A 470 -19.32 11.56 -18.50
C GLY A 470 -18.07 11.13 -19.28
N LYS A 471 -17.96 9.85 -19.63
CA LYS A 471 -16.80 9.29 -20.36
C LYS A 471 -16.53 9.97 -21.70
N LYS A 472 -17.57 10.30 -22.48
CA LYS A 472 -17.44 10.94 -23.80
C LYS A 472 -16.92 12.38 -23.73
N SER A 473 -17.02 13.01 -22.56
CA SER A 473 -16.79 14.43 -22.34
C SER A 473 -15.54 14.78 -21.50
N LEU A 474 -15.03 13.83 -20.71
CA LEU A 474 -14.06 14.14 -19.64
C LEU A 474 -12.59 13.90 -20.02
N GLY A 475 -12.26 13.29 -21.16
CA GLY A 475 -10.88 13.11 -21.67
C GLY A 475 -9.94 12.22 -20.81
N HIS A 476 -10.21 12.15 -19.51
CA HIS A 476 -9.61 11.33 -18.49
C HIS A 476 -10.74 10.97 -17.51
N ASN A 477 -10.91 9.69 -17.16
CA ASN A 477 -11.94 9.21 -16.24
C ASN A 477 -11.74 9.70 -14.78
N LYS A 478 -11.12 10.86 -14.55
CA LYS A 478 -10.71 11.36 -13.24
C LYS A 478 -11.89 11.51 -12.27
N MET A 479 -13.05 11.98 -12.75
CA MET A 479 -14.25 12.06 -11.93
C MET A 479 -14.72 10.67 -11.50
N LEU A 480 -14.79 9.71 -12.43
CA LEU A 480 -15.13 8.33 -12.09
C LEU A 480 -14.13 7.75 -11.09
N GLU A 481 -12.84 7.98 -11.30
CA GLU A 481 -11.78 7.54 -10.39
C GLU A 481 -11.99 8.10 -8.99
N ASP A 482 -12.26 9.39 -8.84
CA ASP A 482 -12.50 10.01 -7.52
C ASP A 482 -13.67 9.34 -6.80
N PHE A 483 -14.79 9.08 -7.49
CA PHE A 483 -15.96 8.40 -6.91
C PHE A 483 -15.67 6.96 -6.51
N VAL A 484 -15.07 6.18 -7.40
CA VAL A 484 -14.78 4.76 -7.17
C VAL A 484 -13.73 4.61 -6.06
N ILE A 485 -12.64 5.39 -6.10
CA ILE A 485 -11.58 5.37 -5.08
C ILE A 485 -12.13 5.84 -3.74
N GLY A 486 -12.97 6.89 -3.73
CA GLY A 486 -13.52 7.46 -2.50
C GLY A 486 -14.45 6.51 -1.75
N ILE A 487 -15.13 5.60 -2.45
CA ILE A 487 -16.06 4.66 -1.80
C ILE A 487 -15.40 3.35 -1.33
N ILE A 488 -14.29 2.92 -1.95
CA ILE A 488 -13.57 1.68 -1.60
C ILE A 488 -13.33 1.52 -0.07
N PRO A 489 -12.85 2.54 0.67
CA PRO A 489 -12.62 2.42 2.11
C PRO A 489 -13.88 2.16 2.95
N ASN A 490 -15.06 2.39 2.37
CA ASN A 490 -16.36 2.22 3.04
C ASN A 490 -16.99 0.85 2.76
N LEU A 491 -16.48 0.11 1.77
CA LEU A 491 -16.97 -1.23 1.45
C LEU A 491 -16.57 -2.21 2.57
N ARG A 492 -17.49 -3.10 2.92
CA ARG A 492 -17.38 -4.06 4.03
C ARG A 492 -17.71 -5.47 3.58
N THR A 493 -18.70 -5.63 2.71
CA THR A 493 -19.21 -6.95 2.33
C THR A 493 -18.84 -7.28 0.89
N GLN A 494 -18.82 -8.58 0.56
CA GLN A 494 -18.49 -9.06 -0.77
C GLN A 494 -19.47 -8.55 -1.84
N GLU A 495 -20.75 -8.41 -1.48
CA GLU A 495 -21.81 -7.85 -2.34
C GLU A 495 -21.54 -6.39 -2.70
N GLU A 496 -21.03 -5.59 -1.77
CA GLU A 496 -20.67 -4.19 -2.01
C GLU A 496 -19.48 -4.09 -2.99
N PHE A 497 -18.48 -4.98 -2.87
CA PHE A 497 -17.37 -5.08 -3.82
C PHE A 497 -17.83 -5.53 -5.20
N TYR A 498 -18.65 -6.57 -5.31
CA TYR A 498 -19.19 -7.00 -6.61
C TYR A 498 -20.08 -5.94 -7.24
N SER A 499 -20.91 -5.26 -6.44
CA SER A 499 -21.78 -4.19 -6.93
C SER A 499 -20.97 -3.11 -7.61
N LEU A 500 -19.89 -2.66 -6.96
CA LEU A 500 -19.00 -1.66 -7.54
C LEU A 500 -18.25 -2.22 -8.76
N PHE A 501 -17.82 -3.48 -8.73
CA PHE A 501 -17.14 -4.10 -9.86
C PHE A 501 -18.03 -4.15 -11.10
N ALA A 502 -19.26 -4.63 -10.99
CA ALA A 502 -20.20 -4.71 -12.10
C ALA A 502 -20.54 -3.32 -12.68
N LEU A 503 -20.47 -2.25 -11.89
CA LEU A 503 -20.65 -0.87 -12.38
C LEU A 503 -19.49 -0.38 -13.24
N ILE A 504 -18.26 -0.75 -12.88
CA ILE A 504 -17.04 -0.33 -13.58
C ILE A 504 -16.56 -1.34 -14.63
N ASP A 505 -17.11 -2.57 -14.60
CA ASP A 505 -16.91 -3.59 -15.61
C ASP A 505 -17.77 -3.32 -16.83
N THR A 506 -17.11 -3.25 -17.98
CA THR A 506 -17.66 -2.86 -19.27
C THR A 506 -17.26 -3.90 -20.31
N ASP A 507 -17.99 -3.97 -21.42
CA ASP A 507 -17.68 -4.89 -22.52
C ASP A 507 -16.28 -4.68 -23.11
N ASN A 508 -15.77 -3.43 -23.06
CA ASN A 508 -14.37 -3.16 -23.31
C ASN A 508 -13.52 -3.57 -22.11
N LYS A 509 -12.71 -4.63 -22.27
CA LYS A 509 -11.84 -5.17 -21.21
C LYS A 509 -10.75 -4.21 -20.75
N ASP A 510 -10.33 -3.26 -21.60
CA ASP A 510 -9.23 -2.34 -21.30
C ASP A 510 -9.70 -1.15 -20.46
N GLU A 511 -11.00 -0.87 -20.51
CA GLU A 511 -11.61 0.22 -19.79
C GLU A 511 -11.67 -0.05 -18.28
N ASN A 512 -11.42 1.01 -17.51
CA ASN A 512 -11.42 0.99 -16.05
C ASN A 512 -10.50 -0.05 -15.41
N THR A 513 -9.54 -0.62 -16.15
CA THR A 513 -8.61 -1.65 -15.66
C THR A 513 -7.93 -1.24 -14.35
N TYR A 514 -7.47 0.01 -14.26
CA TYR A 514 -6.88 0.56 -13.03
C TYR A 514 -7.84 0.46 -11.83
N LEU A 515 -9.10 0.86 -12.02
CA LEU A 515 -10.14 0.82 -10.99
C LEU A 515 -10.51 -0.61 -10.60
N LYS A 516 -10.64 -1.51 -11.58
CA LYS A 516 -10.86 -2.95 -11.36
C LYS A 516 -9.74 -3.55 -10.51
N ALA A 517 -8.48 -3.29 -10.88
CA ALA A 517 -7.32 -3.78 -10.15
C ALA A 517 -7.24 -3.21 -8.72
N LEU A 518 -7.56 -1.92 -8.54
CA LEU A 518 -7.59 -1.29 -7.22
C LEU A 518 -8.69 -1.89 -6.33
N LEU A 519 -9.88 -2.10 -6.89
CA LEU A 519 -11.01 -2.73 -6.21
C LEU A 519 -10.66 -4.15 -5.78
N GLY A 520 -10.04 -4.94 -6.66
CA GLY A 520 -9.56 -6.29 -6.34
C GLY A 520 -8.56 -6.29 -5.18
N ARG A 521 -7.56 -5.39 -5.18
CA ARG A 521 -6.61 -5.27 -4.05
C ARG A 521 -7.30 -4.93 -2.74
N ALA A 522 -8.29 -4.04 -2.77
CA ALA A 522 -9.07 -3.70 -1.60
C ALA A 522 -9.92 -4.87 -1.11
N ALA A 523 -10.55 -5.64 -2.01
CA ALA A 523 -11.29 -6.85 -1.69
C ALA A 523 -10.38 -7.89 -1.00
N LEU A 524 -9.18 -8.13 -1.56
CA LEU A 524 -8.19 -9.03 -0.98
C LEU A 524 -7.76 -8.60 0.43
N SER A 525 -7.62 -7.31 0.68
CA SER A 525 -7.30 -6.81 2.03
C SER A 525 -8.37 -7.13 3.08
N LYS A 526 -9.58 -7.48 2.63
CA LYS A 526 -10.71 -7.94 3.44
C LYS A 526 -10.92 -9.46 3.41
N GLY A 527 -10.02 -10.21 2.76
CA GLY A 527 -10.14 -11.67 2.61
C GLY A 527 -11.08 -12.11 1.49
N ILE A 528 -11.59 -11.17 0.68
CA ILE A 528 -12.43 -11.48 -0.47
C ILE A 528 -11.51 -11.80 -1.65
N ILE A 529 -11.53 -13.06 -2.08
CA ILE A 529 -10.68 -13.56 -3.16
C ILE A 529 -11.56 -13.82 -4.39
N GLU A 530 -11.40 -12.97 -5.40
CA GLU A 530 -12.05 -13.12 -6.70
C GLU A 530 -11.01 -12.91 -7.81
N GLU A 531 -10.66 -13.99 -8.51
CA GLU A 531 -9.57 -13.98 -9.49
C GLU A 531 -9.82 -12.95 -10.60
N LYS A 532 -11.08 -12.82 -11.06
CA LYS A 532 -11.48 -11.86 -12.11
C LYS A 532 -11.28 -10.40 -11.70
N LEU A 533 -11.41 -10.07 -10.41
CA LEU A 533 -11.13 -8.72 -9.88
C LEU A 533 -9.62 -8.45 -9.78
N LEU A 534 -8.86 -9.48 -9.42
CA LEU A 534 -7.49 -9.35 -8.96
C LEU A 534 -6.45 -9.30 -10.09
N PHE A 535 -6.76 -9.93 -11.22
CA PHE A 535 -5.82 -10.16 -12.31
C PHE A 535 -6.44 -9.83 -13.69
N PRO A 536 -6.69 -8.54 -13.97
CA PRO A 536 -7.24 -8.14 -15.26
C PRO A 536 -6.24 -8.39 -16.41
N THR A 537 -6.74 -8.74 -17.59
CA THR A 537 -5.94 -9.06 -18.79
C THR A 537 -6.28 -8.15 -19.99
N PRO A 538 -6.05 -6.82 -19.85
CA PRO A 538 -6.33 -5.84 -20.91
C PRO A 538 -5.28 -5.86 -22.03
N TYR A 539 -5.53 -5.16 -23.14
CA TYR A 539 -4.62 -5.02 -24.26
C TYR A 539 -4.32 -6.36 -24.96
N ASN A 540 -5.38 -7.11 -25.27
CA ASN A 540 -5.25 -8.35 -26.03
C ASN A 540 -4.73 -8.07 -27.45
N GLY A 541 -3.83 -8.94 -27.93
CA GLY A 541 -3.20 -8.80 -29.25
C GLY A 541 -1.88 -8.02 -29.26
N VAL A 542 -1.50 -7.33 -28.18
CA VAL A 542 -0.18 -6.69 -28.11
C VAL A 542 0.93 -7.75 -28.03
N LYS A 543 1.92 -7.64 -28.93
CA LYS A 543 3.10 -8.50 -28.95
C LYS A 543 4.16 -7.94 -28.00
N PHE A 544 4.57 -8.74 -27.01
CA PHE A 544 5.61 -8.38 -26.04
C PHE A 544 6.93 -9.08 -26.35
N SER A 545 8.05 -8.43 -26.02
CA SER A 545 9.38 -9.06 -26.07
C SER A 545 9.61 -10.07 -24.94
N ALA A 546 8.89 -9.92 -23.83
CA ALA A 546 8.90 -10.81 -22.68
C ALA A 546 7.58 -11.62 -22.60
N GLU A 547 7.56 -12.66 -21.76
CA GLU A 547 6.34 -13.43 -21.48
C GLU A 547 5.18 -12.52 -21.06
N LYS A 548 4.00 -12.70 -21.67
CA LYS A 548 2.81 -11.89 -21.42
C LYS A 548 2.42 -11.88 -19.93
N ALA A 549 2.53 -13.03 -19.26
CA ALA A 549 2.26 -13.14 -17.82
C ALA A 549 3.21 -12.26 -16.99
N LEU A 550 4.50 -12.24 -17.32
CA LEU A 550 5.49 -11.39 -16.64
C LEU A 550 5.21 -9.90 -16.86
N VAL A 551 4.85 -9.51 -18.09
CA VAL A 551 4.51 -8.12 -18.41
C VAL A 551 3.34 -7.65 -17.54
N TYR A 552 2.25 -8.42 -17.44
CA TYR A 552 1.13 -8.06 -16.57
C TYR A 552 1.49 -8.07 -15.09
N SER A 553 2.35 -8.99 -14.63
CA SER A 553 2.83 -8.99 -13.25
C SER A 553 3.59 -7.73 -12.89
N ILE A 554 4.43 -7.25 -13.79
CA ILE A 554 5.16 -5.99 -13.65
C ILE A 554 4.18 -4.82 -13.66
N ILE A 555 3.29 -4.73 -14.64
CA ILE A 555 2.29 -3.63 -14.72
C ILE A 555 1.44 -3.56 -13.46
N ARG A 556 0.98 -4.71 -12.95
CA ARG A 556 0.21 -4.80 -11.72
C ARG A 556 0.99 -4.24 -10.52
N GLN A 557 2.30 -4.47 -10.47
CA GLN A 557 3.14 -4.03 -9.37
C GLN A 557 3.64 -2.58 -9.52
N GLU A 558 3.90 -2.12 -10.75
CA GLU A 558 4.43 -0.78 -11.06
C GLU A 558 3.36 0.31 -11.00
N SER A 559 2.24 0.09 -11.69
CA SER A 559 1.21 1.14 -11.86
C SER A 559 -0.17 0.71 -11.39
N ASN A 560 -0.34 -0.57 -11.02
CA ASN A 560 -1.65 -1.18 -10.82
C ASN A 560 -2.57 -0.96 -12.04
N PHE A 561 -2.01 -0.98 -13.26
CA PHE A 561 -2.67 -0.66 -14.52
C PHE A 561 -3.09 0.80 -14.73
N ASN A 562 -2.60 1.74 -13.91
CA ASN A 562 -2.76 3.16 -14.20
C ASN A 562 -1.86 3.57 -15.38
N LYS A 563 -2.44 3.71 -16.56
CA LYS A 563 -1.73 4.10 -17.78
C LYS A 563 -1.13 5.51 -17.76
N PHE A 564 -1.54 6.35 -16.81
CA PHE A 564 -1.05 7.72 -16.62
C PHE A 564 -0.20 7.86 -15.35
N ALA A 565 0.25 6.77 -14.75
CA ALA A 565 1.08 6.82 -13.54
C ALA A 565 2.39 7.58 -13.79
N ILE A 566 2.73 8.48 -12.86
CA ILE A 566 3.99 9.22 -12.84
C ILE A 566 4.57 9.11 -11.43
N SER A 567 5.77 8.54 -11.30
CA SER A 567 6.47 8.48 -10.02
C SER A 567 7.22 9.78 -9.71
N VAL A 568 7.65 9.94 -8.46
CA VAL A 568 8.54 11.02 -8.02
C VAL A 568 9.88 11.04 -8.75
N SER A 569 10.33 9.89 -9.26
CA SER A 569 11.56 9.74 -10.05
C SER A 569 11.33 9.89 -11.55
N ASN A 570 10.17 10.41 -11.97
CA ASN A 570 9.79 10.55 -13.38
C ASN A 570 9.75 9.22 -14.14
N ALA A 571 9.24 8.17 -13.51
CA ALA A 571 8.90 6.91 -14.17
C ALA A 571 7.45 6.96 -14.69
N TYR A 572 7.22 6.52 -15.93
CA TYR A 572 5.98 6.81 -16.65
C TYR A 572 5.18 5.57 -17.05
N GLY A 573 3.85 5.69 -16.99
CA GLY A 573 2.88 4.79 -17.59
C GLY A 573 2.78 3.42 -16.91
N LEU A 574 2.25 2.45 -17.66
CA LEU A 574 1.89 1.12 -17.16
C LEU A 574 3.07 0.35 -16.55
N MET A 575 4.24 0.43 -17.17
CA MET A 575 5.45 -0.27 -16.74
C MET A 575 6.46 0.63 -16.03
N GLN A 576 6.08 1.87 -15.70
CA GLN A 576 6.93 2.84 -14.97
C GLN A 576 8.34 2.96 -15.58
N VAL A 577 8.40 3.26 -16.88
CA VAL A 577 9.67 3.43 -17.60
C VAL A 577 10.19 4.85 -17.40
N ILE A 578 11.44 5.00 -16.97
CA ILE A 578 12.12 6.30 -16.92
C ILE A 578 12.68 6.69 -18.29
N GLU A 579 12.80 8.00 -18.54
CA GLU A 579 13.25 8.53 -19.84
C GLU A 579 14.60 7.97 -20.32
N PRO A 580 15.67 7.87 -19.50
CA PRO A 580 16.94 7.29 -19.95
C PRO A 580 16.80 5.85 -20.49
N THR A 581 16.07 5.00 -19.76
CA THR A 581 15.78 3.62 -20.18
C THR A 581 14.94 3.59 -21.46
N GLY A 582 13.94 4.47 -21.57
CA GLY A 582 13.14 4.58 -22.79
C GLY A 582 13.97 4.93 -24.03
N LYS A 583 14.95 5.84 -23.89
CA LYS A 583 15.89 6.20 -24.97
C LYS A 583 16.80 5.04 -25.35
N GLU A 584 17.34 4.32 -24.36
CA GLU A 584 18.17 3.12 -24.59
C GLU A 584 17.40 2.07 -25.40
N VAL A 585 16.22 1.69 -24.95
CA VAL A 585 15.38 0.69 -25.62
C VAL A 585 14.93 1.13 -27.01
N CYS A 586 14.60 2.42 -27.20
CA CYS A 586 14.22 2.91 -28.53
C CYS A 586 15.37 2.80 -29.53
N LYS A 587 16.63 2.99 -29.09
CA LYS A 587 17.81 2.75 -29.93
C LYS A 587 17.94 1.26 -30.29
N GLU A 588 17.77 0.36 -29.32
CA GLU A 588 17.80 -1.10 -29.56
C GLU A 588 16.72 -1.54 -30.56
N LEU A 589 15.52 -0.97 -30.45
CA LEU A 589 14.37 -1.23 -31.33
C LEU A 589 14.42 -0.48 -32.66
N LYS A 590 15.42 0.39 -32.88
CA LYS A 590 15.54 1.26 -34.08
C LYS A 590 14.29 2.14 -34.32
N ILE A 591 13.70 2.67 -33.26
CA ILE A 591 12.58 3.62 -33.31
C ILE A 591 12.96 4.97 -32.69
N LYS A 592 12.31 6.06 -33.10
CA LYS A 592 12.52 7.38 -32.49
C LYS A 592 11.85 7.43 -31.12
N PHE A 593 12.60 7.85 -30.10
CA PHE A 593 12.04 8.08 -28.77
C PHE A 593 11.05 9.24 -28.76
N ASP A 594 9.88 9.02 -28.17
CA ASP A 594 8.85 10.03 -27.95
C ASP A 594 8.38 10.01 -26.49
N LEU A 595 8.72 11.08 -25.74
CA LEU A 595 8.35 11.22 -24.33
C LEU A 595 6.83 11.37 -24.12
N ASN A 596 6.12 11.99 -25.07
CA ASN A 596 4.67 12.15 -24.98
C ASN A 596 3.97 10.81 -25.17
N LYS A 597 4.43 9.97 -26.12
CA LYS A 597 3.95 8.59 -26.25
C LYS A 597 4.28 7.76 -25.01
N LEU A 598 5.49 7.88 -24.45
CA LEU A 598 5.85 7.17 -23.22
C LEU A 598 4.88 7.48 -22.05
N LYS A 599 4.38 8.72 -21.98
CA LYS A 599 3.46 9.20 -20.94
C LYS A 599 1.98 8.86 -21.20
N LYS A 600 1.55 8.82 -22.47
CA LYS A 600 0.12 8.82 -22.83
C LYS A 600 -0.34 7.58 -23.62
N ASP A 601 0.58 6.92 -24.34
CA ASP A 601 0.29 5.74 -25.15
C ASP A 601 0.64 4.46 -24.36
N PRO A 602 -0.37 3.71 -23.88
CA PRO A 602 -0.13 2.49 -23.11
C PRO A 602 0.59 1.41 -23.92
N ILE A 603 0.34 1.30 -25.23
CA ILE A 603 0.95 0.27 -26.07
C ILE A 603 2.44 0.58 -26.24
N TYR A 604 2.77 1.83 -26.57
CA TYR A 604 4.17 2.27 -26.68
C TYR A 604 4.94 2.05 -25.36
N ASN A 605 4.33 2.40 -24.22
CA ASN A 605 4.90 2.17 -22.90
C ASN A 605 5.16 0.68 -22.61
N MET A 606 4.18 -0.19 -22.90
CA MET A 606 4.31 -1.63 -22.67
C MET A 606 5.33 -2.29 -23.60
N VAL A 607 5.43 -1.86 -24.86
CA VAL A 607 6.44 -2.38 -25.80
C VAL A 607 7.84 -2.10 -25.26
N ILE A 608 8.12 -0.85 -24.87
CA ILE A 608 9.42 -0.44 -24.29
C ILE A 608 9.71 -1.19 -23.00
N GLY A 609 8.77 -1.17 -22.04
CA GLY A 609 8.95 -1.84 -20.75
C GLY A 609 9.15 -3.35 -20.91
N SER A 610 8.39 -4.00 -21.82
CA SER A 610 8.53 -5.43 -22.10
C SER A 610 9.88 -5.78 -22.73
N HIS A 611 10.42 -4.90 -23.58
CA HIS A 611 11.76 -5.07 -24.14
C HIS A 611 12.84 -4.94 -23.06
N TYR A 612 12.72 -3.94 -22.20
CA TYR A 612 13.67 -3.71 -21.12
C TYR A 612 13.73 -4.89 -20.15
N ILE A 613 12.58 -5.40 -19.65
CA ILE A 613 12.61 -6.56 -18.75
C ILE A 613 13.18 -7.81 -19.46
N ASN A 614 12.88 -8.01 -20.74
CA ASN A 614 13.45 -9.11 -21.50
C ASN A 614 14.99 -9.00 -21.60
N SER A 615 15.52 -7.78 -21.84
CA SER A 615 16.96 -7.57 -21.88
C SER A 615 17.62 -7.82 -20.52
N ARG A 616 16.97 -7.43 -19.41
CA ARG A 616 17.45 -7.76 -18.06
C ARG A 616 17.47 -9.27 -17.80
N ILE A 617 16.41 -9.99 -18.17
CA ILE A 617 16.37 -11.46 -18.02
C ILE A 617 17.48 -12.13 -18.84
N LYS A 618 17.70 -11.67 -20.08
CA LYS A 618 18.80 -12.16 -20.93
C LYS A 618 20.17 -11.87 -20.34
N GLU A 619 20.42 -10.65 -19.85
CA GLU A 619 21.66 -10.27 -19.16
C GLU A 619 21.97 -11.21 -17.99
N PHE A 620 20.96 -11.60 -17.23
CA PHE A 620 21.10 -12.53 -16.11
C PHE A 620 20.90 -14.01 -16.47
N LYS A 621 21.10 -14.39 -17.75
CA LYS A 621 21.07 -15.77 -18.25
C LYS A 621 19.75 -16.51 -17.94
N GLY A 622 18.63 -15.83 -18.14
CA GLY A 622 17.28 -16.38 -17.96
C GLY A 622 16.70 -16.23 -16.55
N SER A 623 17.48 -15.78 -15.56
CA SER A 623 17.01 -15.66 -14.18
C SER A 623 15.94 -14.57 -14.02
N TYR A 624 14.70 -14.98 -13.73
CA TYR A 624 13.59 -14.06 -13.45
C TYR A 624 13.85 -13.23 -12.20
N ILE A 625 14.33 -13.84 -11.10
CA ILE A 625 14.63 -13.10 -9.86
C ILE A 625 15.60 -11.96 -10.11
N LEU A 626 16.72 -12.23 -10.79
CA LEU A 626 17.73 -11.22 -11.06
C LEU A 626 17.24 -10.18 -12.09
N GLY A 627 16.52 -10.63 -13.13
CA GLY A 627 15.92 -9.72 -14.12
C GLY A 627 14.90 -8.75 -13.51
N ILE A 628 13.99 -9.26 -12.66
CA ILE A 628 12.98 -8.48 -11.94
C ILE A 628 13.64 -7.53 -10.94
N ALA A 629 14.63 -8.02 -10.16
CA ALA A 629 15.39 -7.18 -9.25
C ALA A 629 16.12 -6.06 -10.00
N SER A 630 16.69 -6.37 -11.18
CA SER A 630 17.40 -5.42 -12.01
C SER A 630 16.48 -4.41 -12.68
N TYR A 631 15.23 -4.76 -12.94
CA TYR A 631 14.24 -3.84 -13.47
C TYR A 631 13.97 -2.71 -12.45
N ASN A 632 13.78 -3.08 -11.18
CA ASN A 632 13.45 -2.13 -10.11
C ASN A 632 14.69 -1.39 -9.54
N ALA A 633 15.80 -2.08 -9.30
CA ALA A 633 16.98 -1.51 -8.65
C ALA A 633 18.15 -1.21 -9.60
N GLY A 634 18.03 -1.55 -10.89
CA GLY A 634 19.11 -1.43 -11.87
C GLY A 634 20.13 -2.58 -11.80
N PRO A 635 20.78 -2.90 -12.93
CA PRO A 635 21.69 -4.05 -13.04
C PRO A 635 22.94 -3.91 -12.17
N HIS A 636 23.42 -2.68 -11.93
CA HIS A 636 24.60 -2.42 -11.11
C HIS A 636 24.40 -2.88 -9.65
N ASN A 637 23.25 -2.57 -9.06
CA ASN A 637 22.92 -2.99 -7.70
C ASN A 637 22.80 -4.51 -7.62
N VAL A 638 22.15 -5.14 -8.60
CA VAL A 638 22.02 -6.60 -8.66
C VAL A 638 23.39 -7.29 -8.79
N LYS A 639 24.29 -6.79 -9.64
CA LYS A 639 25.67 -7.30 -9.74
C LYS A 639 26.41 -7.20 -8.41
N LYS A 640 26.29 -6.08 -7.70
CA LYS A 640 26.84 -5.95 -6.33
C LYS A 640 26.24 -6.98 -5.38
N TRP A 641 24.94 -7.22 -5.41
CA TRP A 641 24.27 -8.20 -4.55
C TRP A 641 24.68 -9.64 -4.88
N ILE A 642 24.90 -9.97 -6.15
CA ILE A 642 25.45 -11.26 -6.57
C ILE A 642 26.85 -11.48 -5.96
N THR A 643 27.74 -10.49 -6.07
CA THR A 643 29.07 -10.57 -5.44
C THR A 643 28.99 -10.69 -3.92
N LYS A 644 28.03 -9.99 -3.33
CA LYS A 644 27.85 -9.83 -1.87
C LYS A 644 27.19 -11.04 -1.19
N TYR A 645 26.20 -11.66 -1.82
CA TYR A 645 25.38 -12.74 -1.24
C TYR A 645 25.48 -14.07 -1.99
N ASN A 646 26.48 -14.19 -2.86
CA ASN A 646 26.63 -15.25 -3.86
C ASN A 646 25.59 -15.18 -4.98
N ASP A 647 25.89 -15.86 -6.08
CA ASP A 647 25.03 -15.93 -7.26
C ASP A 647 23.86 -16.91 -7.01
N PRO A 648 22.59 -16.44 -6.98
CA PRO A 648 21.45 -17.30 -6.71
C PRO A 648 21.23 -18.35 -7.79
N ARG A 649 21.76 -18.14 -9.01
CA ARG A 649 21.67 -19.11 -10.13
C ARG A 649 22.49 -20.36 -9.89
N LYS A 650 23.47 -20.31 -8.98
CA LYS A 650 24.31 -21.45 -8.60
C LYS A 650 23.73 -22.25 -7.44
N LEU A 651 22.63 -21.77 -6.83
CA LEU A 651 21.99 -22.43 -5.70
C LEU A 651 21.05 -23.53 -6.19
N LYS A 652 21.18 -24.73 -5.61
CA LYS A 652 20.36 -25.90 -5.98
C LYS A 652 19.10 -26.09 -5.13
N SER A 653 18.91 -25.27 -4.10
CA SER A 653 17.76 -25.35 -3.18
C SER A 653 16.90 -24.10 -3.29
N LEU A 654 15.58 -24.31 -3.36
CA LEU A 654 14.58 -23.25 -3.38
C LEU A 654 14.70 -22.34 -2.14
N GLU A 655 14.91 -22.96 -0.97
CA GLU A 655 15.07 -22.29 0.31
C GLU A 655 16.24 -21.31 0.31
N LYS A 656 17.41 -21.73 -0.21
CA LYS A 656 18.59 -20.85 -0.29
C LYS A 656 18.36 -19.66 -1.22
N ILE A 657 17.58 -19.83 -2.30
CA ILE A 657 17.23 -18.72 -3.19
C ILE A 657 16.23 -17.77 -2.50
N ILE A 658 15.31 -18.29 -1.68
CA ILE A 658 14.42 -17.46 -0.86
C ILE A 658 15.22 -16.66 0.18
N ASP A 659 16.22 -17.27 0.80
CA ASP A 659 17.15 -16.57 1.69
C ASP A 659 17.94 -15.49 0.94
N TRP A 660 18.32 -15.72 -0.32
CA TRP A 660 18.93 -14.70 -1.17
C TRP A 660 17.98 -13.52 -1.45
N ILE A 661 16.70 -13.79 -1.76
CA ILE A 661 15.67 -12.74 -1.94
C ILE A 661 15.52 -11.92 -0.65
N GLU A 662 15.46 -12.56 0.52
CA GLU A 662 15.36 -11.85 1.81
C GLU A 662 16.62 -11.03 2.16
N SER A 663 17.77 -11.38 1.58
CA SER A 663 19.03 -10.66 1.73
C SER A 663 19.09 -9.35 0.94
N ILE A 664 18.23 -9.14 -0.07
CA ILE A 664 18.18 -7.91 -0.88
C ILE A 664 18.05 -6.69 0.05
N PRO A 665 18.98 -5.71 0.03
CA PRO A 665 19.01 -4.64 1.03
C PRO A 665 17.82 -3.67 0.91
N PHE A 666 17.40 -3.40 -0.32
CA PHE A 666 16.31 -2.49 -0.59
C PHE A 666 14.98 -3.19 -0.31
N ASN A 667 14.28 -2.76 0.75
CA ASN A 667 13.00 -3.34 1.13
C ASN A 667 11.97 -3.26 -0.01
N GLU A 668 11.97 -2.16 -0.75
CA GLU A 668 11.15 -1.99 -1.95
C GLU A 668 11.43 -3.09 -2.98
N THR A 669 12.69 -3.28 -3.38
CA THR A 669 13.08 -4.29 -4.38
C THR A 669 12.85 -5.71 -3.91
N ARG A 670 13.13 -6.03 -2.64
CA ARG A 670 12.83 -7.34 -2.06
C ARG A 670 11.35 -7.68 -2.19
N ASN A 671 10.49 -6.77 -1.75
CA ASN A 671 9.04 -6.96 -1.84
C ASN A 671 8.56 -6.97 -3.30
N TYR A 672 9.18 -6.15 -4.16
CA TYR A 672 8.89 -6.10 -5.59
C TYR A 672 9.14 -7.46 -6.26
N VAL A 673 10.30 -8.09 -6.01
CA VAL A 673 10.63 -9.42 -6.55
C VAL A 673 9.59 -10.46 -6.13
N MET A 674 9.27 -10.54 -4.84
CA MET A 674 8.25 -11.47 -4.33
C MET A 674 6.87 -11.22 -4.96
N ARG A 675 6.45 -9.95 -5.06
CA ARG A 675 5.15 -9.58 -5.62
C ARG A 675 5.05 -9.81 -7.12
N VAL A 676 6.11 -9.59 -7.89
CA VAL A 676 6.08 -9.88 -9.33
C VAL A 676 6.04 -11.39 -9.56
N ILE A 677 6.80 -12.18 -8.79
CA ILE A 677 6.79 -13.65 -8.91
C ILE A 677 5.44 -14.24 -8.48
N GLU A 678 4.85 -13.77 -7.36
CA GLU A 678 3.55 -14.27 -6.91
C GLU A 678 2.45 -13.94 -7.95
N ASN A 679 2.49 -12.75 -8.57
CA ASN A 679 1.58 -12.38 -9.65
C ASN A 679 1.82 -13.19 -10.93
N LEU A 680 3.09 -13.50 -11.25
CA LEU A 680 3.48 -14.21 -12.47
C LEU A 680 2.86 -15.59 -12.51
N HIS A 681 2.86 -16.29 -11.38
CA HIS A 681 2.18 -17.57 -11.29
C HIS A 681 0.68 -17.48 -11.66
N PHE A 682 -0.04 -16.49 -11.14
CA PHE A 682 -1.47 -16.32 -11.42
C PHE A 682 -1.75 -15.87 -12.85
N TYR A 683 -1.02 -14.89 -13.38
CA TYR A 683 -1.19 -14.49 -14.77
C TYR A 683 -0.85 -15.63 -15.73
N HIS A 684 0.15 -16.46 -15.41
CA HIS A 684 0.44 -17.64 -16.20
C HIS A 684 -0.77 -18.59 -16.21
N LYS A 685 -1.29 -18.96 -15.03
CA LYS A 685 -2.50 -19.79 -14.90
C LYS A 685 -3.67 -19.26 -15.73
N ILE A 686 -3.97 -17.97 -15.62
CA ILE A 686 -5.08 -17.32 -16.32
C ILE A 686 -4.88 -17.34 -17.85
N LEU A 687 -3.65 -17.09 -18.33
CA LEU A 687 -3.37 -16.94 -19.75
C LEU A 687 -3.13 -18.28 -20.47
N SER A 688 -2.52 -19.26 -19.82
CA SER A 688 -2.24 -20.57 -20.43
C SER A 688 -3.34 -21.61 -20.17
N LYS A 689 -4.26 -21.34 -19.25
CA LYS A 689 -5.23 -22.32 -18.70
C LYS A 689 -4.53 -23.54 -18.08
N ASP A 690 -3.27 -23.41 -17.68
CA ASP A 690 -2.49 -24.43 -16.97
C ASP A 690 -2.56 -24.19 -15.46
N ASN A 691 -3.10 -25.17 -14.73
CA ASN A 691 -3.27 -25.10 -13.28
C ASN A 691 -2.05 -25.60 -12.49
N ASN A 692 -0.94 -25.92 -13.14
CA ASN A 692 0.27 -26.37 -12.44
C ASN A 692 1.00 -25.22 -11.71
N PHE A 693 1.51 -25.49 -10.50
CA PHE A 693 2.34 -24.55 -9.75
C PHE A 693 3.72 -24.40 -10.37
N LYS A 694 3.94 -23.31 -11.11
CA LYS A 694 5.23 -22.98 -11.77
C LYS A 694 6.12 -22.04 -10.96
N ILE A 695 5.75 -21.65 -9.74
CA ILE A 695 6.53 -20.70 -8.94
C ILE A 695 7.99 -21.15 -8.75
N GLU A 696 8.23 -22.45 -8.52
CA GLU A 696 9.60 -22.99 -8.39
C GLU A 696 10.41 -22.79 -9.67
N GLN A 697 9.81 -22.99 -10.85
CA GLN A 697 10.50 -22.82 -12.14
C GLN A 697 11.00 -21.39 -12.32
N TYR A 698 10.15 -20.40 -12.00
CA TYR A 698 10.51 -18.98 -12.06
C TYR A 698 11.62 -18.60 -11.06
N ILE A 699 11.69 -19.28 -9.91
CA ILE A 699 12.69 -19.02 -8.88
C ILE A 699 14.02 -19.72 -9.18
N MET A 700 13.97 -20.98 -9.58
CA MET A 700 15.15 -21.83 -9.74
C MET A 700 15.81 -21.72 -11.11
N ASN A 701 15.25 -20.93 -12.04
CA ASN A 701 15.75 -20.84 -13.42
C ASN A 701 15.78 -22.22 -14.13
N LYS A 702 14.86 -23.12 -13.77
CA LYS A 702 14.67 -24.42 -14.42
C LYS A 702 13.66 -24.20 -15.56
N ARG A 703 14.13 -24.25 -16.81
CA ARG A 703 13.24 -24.33 -17.98
C ARG A 703 12.88 -25.77 -18.27
#